data_AF-A0A7C1SKW3-F1
#
_entry.id   AF-A0A7C1SKW3-F1
#
_cell.length_a   1.000
_cell.length_b   1.000
_cell.length_c   1.000
_cell.angle_alpha   90.00
_cell.angle_beta   90.00
_cell.angle_gamma   90.00
#
_symmetry.space_group_name_H-M   'P 1'
#
loop_
_entity.id
_entity.type
_entity.pdbx_description
1 polymer ?
#
loop_
_entity_poly.entity_id
_entity_poly.type
_entity_poly.pdbx_seq_one_letter_code
_entity_poly.pdbx_strand_id
1 'polypeptide(L)'
;MGSLLAKAISYNVSLTIENNNHPKKAESSSEDYFITKEEKQVILLDIDNLVSKSRTIATDALFTLKAKKKGVLFPVIINISAIIVICLGIYLFSELFRVEQTNIIQGKINLTSAGSRLIAELKKETEAKLREKSAEIEQIRKHLEELELSRATLKANRNADIKNKEQELIAGLETELEREKARLSEQAITDREMDYKLEVFEENLKLKNALEMEKYRSKLDGAIQEKELELLREEELARGSLQKINKERVVLLEEIKKGAETELKTTLLPDSSPAEQELLTLSEAAKREELLNKQITSFYSIIMEQVKASDLEAAARSLDELRDLLQKESVEVPPAVLNRRRIEFFIIDSLKKSLSPQQLVQAPEKNDTELPGKQEKIIQNMLKEIETLKLDVLKANVKAANLESLESNLLKEAEILKLDVLKANVKVAGFESLERRINNLTARYEMYKKETAKLVYSESEDNYLEAERLLYNSLNTEGVQYFFPGFSELLRNIQQRVAGSVEERAMGEGRESALQDIILFVKYLSGLRTEIDEDVYDKIAYQAQKEPLFQAAINEIQTLVVGDLDKQGENIFNFLGTIAVVSGSQIVIEPLVTLPIEKGSRIIIKRFSEMNKEENIAEGAILQVSDKRILAVVEEILEEGNVPGEMDMVYVQVKIESKE
;
A
#
# COMPACT_ATOMS: atom_id res chain seq x y z
N MET A 1 -19.02 15.63 18.13
CA MET A 1 -20.26 15.48 18.91
C MET A 1 -21.32 16.36 18.30
N GLY A 2 -22.49 15.79 17.98
CA GLY A 2 -23.68 16.53 17.57
C GLY A 2 -24.05 16.35 16.10
N SER A 3 -25.15 15.62 15.88
CA SER A 3 -25.98 15.61 14.67
C SER A 3 -25.37 14.99 13.40
N LEU A 4 -25.71 13.71 13.14
CA LEU A 4 -26.16 13.19 11.82
C LEU A 4 -26.39 11.67 11.93
N LEU A 5 -27.30 11.28 12.84
CA LEU A 5 -27.74 9.88 13.03
C LEU A 5 -29.28 9.84 13.12
N ALA A 6 -29.95 10.32 12.06
CA ALA A 6 -31.42 10.25 11.96
C ALA A 6 -31.91 10.41 10.50
N LYS A 7 -31.70 9.39 9.66
CA LYS A 7 -32.59 9.03 8.53
C LYS A 7 -32.01 7.86 7.75
N ALA A 8 -32.56 6.66 7.98
CA ALA A 8 -32.83 5.62 6.96
C ALA A 8 -32.86 4.21 7.56
N ILE A 9 -33.73 3.95 8.54
CA ILE A 9 -34.24 2.60 8.81
C ILE A 9 -35.71 2.72 9.23
N SER A 10 -36.63 2.39 8.33
CA SER A 10 -37.96 1.80 8.64
C SER A 10 -38.61 1.39 7.31
N TYR A 11 -38.52 0.11 6.91
CA TYR A 11 -39.40 -1.02 7.22
C TYR A 11 -40.61 -1.14 6.27
N ASN A 12 -40.48 -2.08 5.33
CA ASN A 12 -41.56 -2.84 4.71
C ASN A 12 -42.33 -3.60 5.78
N VAL A 13 -43.67 -3.66 5.70
CA VAL A 13 -44.52 -4.87 5.89
C VAL A 13 -46.00 -4.46 6.13
N SER A 14 -46.89 -5.15 5.39
CA SER A 14 -48.36 -5.34 5.58
C SER A 14 -49.31 -4.47 4.74
N LEU A 15 -50.01 -5.07 3.77
CA LEU A 15 -51.36 -5.60 4.00
C LEU A 15 -51.95 -6.27 2.75
N THR A 16 -52.62 -7.38 3.03
CA THR A 16 -53.45 -8.27 2.21
C THR A 16 -54.87 -7.67 2.02
N ILE A 17 -55.67 -8.26 1.11
CA ILE A 17 -57.13 -8.14 0.90
C ILE A 17 -57.47 -6.97 -0.08
N GLU A 18 -58.20 -7.12 -1.20
CA GLU A 18 -59.52 -7.73 -1.36
C GLU A 18 -59.87 -8.07 -2.82
N ASN A 19 -60.69 -9.10 -2.97
CA ASN A 19 -61.28 -9.65 -4.18
C ASN A 19 -62.76 -9.20 -4.24
N ASN A 20 -63.26 -8.66 -5.37
CA ASN A 20 -64.67 -8.81 -5.82
C ASN A 20 -65.04 -8.03 -7.12
N ASN A 21 -65.53 -8.80 -8.10
CA ASN A 21 -66.71 -8.62 -8.99
C ASN A 21 -66.92 -7.40 -9.92
N HIS A 22 -66.82 -7.68 -11.24
CA HIS A 22 -67.72 -7.42 -12.40
C HIS A 22 -68.94 -6.47 -12.31
N PRO A 23 -69.58 -6.07 -13.45
CA PRO A 23 -69.10 -5.72 -14.81
C PRO A 23 -69.77 -4.42 -15.36
N LYS A 24 -69.31 -3.85 -16.49
CA LYS A 24 -70.18 -3.03 -17.37
C LYS A 24 -69.64 -2.87 -18.81
N LYS A 25 -70.52 -3.17 -19.77
CA LYS A 25 -70.47 -2.95 -21.23
C LYS A 25 -70.53 -1.46 -21.60
N ALA A 26 -69.84 -1.09 -22.67
CA ALA A 26 -70.24 -0.13 -23.73
C ALA A 26 -69.04 -0.05 -24.71
N GLU A 27 -69.11 -0.63 -25.91
CA GLU A 27 -69.68 -0.10 -27.16
C GLU A 27 -68.60 0.43 -28.11
N SER A 28 -68.78 0.03 -29.36
CA SER A 28 -67.97 0.21 -30.55
C SER A 28 -68.05 1.63 -31.13
N SER A 29 -66.95 2.13 -31.69
CA SER A 29 -67.02 2.96 -32.91
C SER A 29 -65.68 2.92 -33.65
N SER A 30 -65.74 2.38 -34.86
CA SER A 30 -64.75 2.54 -35.92
C SER A 30 -65.11 3.80 -36.72
N GLU A 31 -64.25 4.81 -36.75
CA GLU A 31 -64.38 5.96 -37.65
C GLU A 31 -63.34 5.88 -38.78
N ASP A 32 -63.85 5.49 -39.95
CA ASP A 32 -63.26 5.70 -41.26
C ASP A 32 -63.24 7.21 -41.57
N TYR A 33 -62.07 7.79 -41.81
CA TYR A 33 -61.95 9.15 -42.35
C TYR A 33 -62.16 9.13 -43.87
N PHE A 34 -63.38 9.43 -44.30
CA PHE A 34 -63.68 9.79 -45.69
C PHE A 34 -63.27 11.25 -45.94
N ILE A 35 -62.20 11.46 -46.69
CA ILE A 35 -61.87 12.77 -47.28
C ILE A 35 -62.97 13.12 -48.29
N THR A 36 -63.65 14.23 -48.06
CA THR A 36 -64.77 14.68 -48.89
C THR A 36 -64.27 15.27 -50.22
N LYS A 37 -65.12 15.25 -51.26
CA LYS A 37 -64.73 15.76 -52.59
C LYS A 37 -64.45 17.26 -52.57
N GLU A 38 -65.03 17.97 -51.61
CA GLU A 38 -64.84 19.39 -51.35
C GLU A 38 -63.43 19.70 -50.81
N GLU A 39 -62.90 18.90 -49.88
CA GLU A 39 -61.54 19.08 -49.35
C GLU A 39 -60.47 18.82 -50.42
N LYS A 40 -60.73 17.90 -51.36
CA LYS A 40 -59.82 17.64 -52.48
C LYS A 40 -59.74 18.81 -53.47
N GLN A 41 -60.81 19.60 -53.61
CA GLN A 41 -60.80 20.79 -54.48
C GLN A 41 -60.06 21.98 -53.85
N VAL A 42 -60.13 22.14 -52.51
CA VAL A 42 -59.38 23.18 -51.80
C VAL A 42 -57.87 22.93 -51.90
N ILE A 43 -57.44 21.68 -51.75
CA ILE A 43 -56.01 21.32 -51.85
C ILE A 43 -55.45 21.57 -53.26
N LEU A 44 -56.24 21.33 -54.31
CA LEU A 44 -55.81 21.59 -55.69
C LEU A 44 -55.71 23.09 -55.99
N LEU A 45 -56.59 23.91 -55.41
CA LEU A 45 -56.55 25.37 -55.53
C LEU A 45 -55.32 25.97 -54.84
N ASP A 46 -54.91 25.42 -53.69
CA ASP A 46 -53.72 25.89 -52.98
C ASP A 46 -52.41 25.55 -53.70
N ILE A 47 -52.36 24.43 -54.43
CA ILE A 47 -51.20 24.05 -55.26
C ILE A 47 -51.03 25.01 -56.45
N ASP A 48 -52.12 25.35 -57.16
CA ASP A 48 -52.05 26.27 -58.30
C ASP A 48 -51.68 27.71 -57.87
N ASN A 49 -52.07 28.12 -56.66
CA ASN A 49 -51.72 29.43 -56.09
C ASN A 49 -50.23 29.51 -55.68
N LEU A 50 -49.61 28.38 -55.31
CA LEU A 50 -48.19 28.28 -54.99
C LEU A 50 -47.30 28.25 -56.26
N VAL A 51 -47.79 27.64 -57.35
CA VAL A 51 -47.07 27.57 -58.63
C VAL A 51 -47.14 28.88 -59.41
N SER A 52 -48.20 29.67 -59.26
CA SER A 52 -48.33 30.98 -59.94
C SER A 52 -47.54 32.12 -59.28
N LYS A 53 -47.16 32.00 -57.99
CA LYS A 53 -46.32 33.00 -57.28
C LYS A 53 -44.81 32.88 -57.52
N SER A 54 -44.33 31.85 -58.22
CA SER A 54 -42.89 31.57 -58.37
C SER A 54 -42.35 31.74 -59.80
N ARG A 55 -43.05 32.51 -60.66
CA ARG A 55 -42.60 32.80 -62.03
C ARG A 55 -41.92 34.18 -62.10
N THR A 56 -40.61 34.24 -61.87
CA THR A 56 -39.80 35.42 -62.16
C THR A 56 -39.32 35.41 -63.62
N ILE A 57 -39.66 36.48 -64.33
CA ILE A 57 -39.36 36.75 -65.73
C ILE A 57 -37.91 37.22 -65.85
N ALA A 58 -37.07 36.48 -66.57
CA ALA A 58 -35.71 36.89 -66.90
C ALA A 58 -35.73 38.02 -67.94
N THR A 59 -35.11 39.15 -67.61
CA THR A 59 -35.00 40.35 -68.47
C THR A 59 -33.55 40.54 -68.90
N ASP A 60 -33.31 40.76 -70.20
CA ASP A 60 -32.00 40.78 -70.89
C ASP A 60 -31.06 41.97 -70.57
N ALA A 61 -31.26 42.68 -69.46
CA ALA A 61 -30.51 43.89 -69.12
C ALA A 61 -29.42 43.71 -68.03
N LEU A 62 -29.07 42.48 -67.64
CA LEU A 62 -28.15 42.21 -66.52
C LEU A 62 -26.77 41.62 -66.90
N PHE A 63 -26.45 41.48 -68.20
CA PHE A 63 -25.23 40.81 -68.66
C PHE A 63 -24.09 41.73 -69.12
N THR A 64 -23.64 42.66 -68.27
CA THR A 64 -22.29 43.24 -68.42
C THR A 64 -21.62 43.45 -67.07
N LEU A 65 -21.15 42.36 -66.45
CA LEU A 65 -20.27 42.39 -65.29
C LEU A 65 -18.83 42.09 -65.73
N LYS A 66 -18.01 43.15 -65.80
CA LYS A 66 -16.55 43.06 -66.01
C LYS A 66 -15.90 42.48 -64.75
N ALA A 67 -15.45 41.22 -64.80
CA ALA A 67 -14.78 40.55 -63.69
C ALA A 67 -13.38 41.17 -63.42
N LYS A 68 -13.20 41.76 -62.23
CA LYS A 68 -11.99 42.53 -61.87
C LYS A 68 -10.88 41.73 -61.18
N LYS A 69 -11.05 40.43 -60.85
CA LYS A 69 -9.98 39.61 -60.24
C LYS A 69 -10.07 38.13 -60.64
N LYS A 70 -8.95 37.54 -61.07
CA LYS A 70 -8.79 36.09 -61.32
C LYS A 70 -8.71 35.36 -59.98
N GLY A 71 -9.84 34.90 -59.46
CA GLY A 71 -9.93 34.17 -58.19
C GLY A 71 -10.01 32.66 -58.41
N VAL A 72 -8.90 31.95 -58.22
CA VAL A 72 -8.85 30.46 -58.16
C VAL A 72 -9.66 29.92 -56.96
N LEU A 73 -9.98 30.77 -55.97
CA LEU A 73 -10.68 30.38 -54.75
C LEU A 73 -12.15 29.96 -54.96
N PHE A 74 -12.85 30.58 -55.92
CA PHE A 74 -14.29 30.36 -56.09
C PHE A 74 -14.64 28.94 -56.61
N PRO A 75 -13.93 28.37 -57.61
CA PRO A 75 -14.12 26.97 -58.01
C PRO A 75 -13.82 25.97 -56.88
N VAL A 76 -12.83 26.27 -56.02
CA VAL A 76 -12.45 25.39 -54.90
C VAL A 76 -13.55 25.36 -53.83
N ILE A 77 -14.09 26.52 -53.47
CA ILE A 77 -15.21 26.59 -52.50
C ILE A 77 -16.44 25.86 -53.04
N ILE A 78 -16.74 26.00 -54.33
CA ILE A 78 -17.85 25.28 -54.97
C ILE A 78 -17.64 23.76 -54.90
N ASN A 79 -16.45 23.27 -55.25
CA ASN A 79 -16.19 21.83 -55.20
C ASN A 79 -16.25 21.27 -53.77
N ILE A 80 -15.77 22.03 -52.77
CA ILE A 80 -15.88 21.64 -51.36
C ILE A 80 -17.36 21.60 -50.93
N SER A 81 -18.15 22.62 -51.30
CA SER A 81 -19.57 22.64 -50.96
C SER A 81 -20.36 21.49 -51.60
N ALA A 82 -20.02 21.11 -52.84
CA ALA A 82 -20.61 19.97 -53.53
C ALA A 82 -20.28 18.64 -52.82
N ILE A 83 -19.03 18.45 -52.37
CA ILE A 83 -18.63 17.26 -51.62
C ILE A 83 -19.40 17.16 -50.29
N ILE A 84 -19.56 18.28 -49.59
CA ILE A 84 -20.31 18.31 -48.32
C ILE A 84 -21.78 17.93 -48.56
N VAL A 85 -22.42 18.47 -49.61
CA VAL A 85 -23.81 18.14 -49.95
C VAL A 85 -23.96 16.67 -50.34
N ILE A 86 -23.00 16.10 -51.07
CA ILE A 86 -23.02 14.67 -51.44
C ILE A 86 -22.84 13.80 -50.19
N CYS A 87 -21.88 14.10 -49.31
CA CYS A 87 -21.68 13.36 -48.07
C CYS A 87 -22.91 13.43 -47.16
N LEU A 88 -23.52 14.62 -47.03
CA LEU A 88 -24.74 14.81 -46.25
C LEU A 88 -25.93 14.06 -46.88
N GLY A 89 -26.03 14.06 -48.21
CA GLY A 89 -27.02 13.30 -48.97
C GLY A 89 -26.87 11.80 -48.74
N ILE A 90 -25.66 11.25 -48.84
CA ILE A 90 -25.38 9.82 -48.57
C ILE A 90 -25.71 9.47 -47.12
N TYR A 91 -25.39 10.34 -46.16
CA TYR A 91 -25.72 10.14 -44.75
C TYR A 91 -27.23 10.11 -44.50
N LEU A 92 -27.98 11.09 -45.04
CA LEU A 92 -29.43 11.14 -44.93
C LEU A 92 -30.11 9.96 -45.66
N PHE A 93 -29.59 9.56 -46.81
CA PHE A 93 -30.11 8.42 -47.58
C PHE A 93 -29.82 7.09 -46.87
N SER A 94 -28.65 6.94 -46.24
CA SER A 94 -28.31 5.81 -45.37
C SER A 94 -29.30 5.69 -44.20
N GLU A 95 -29.67 6.81 -43.58
CA GLU A 95 -30.59 6.82 -42.44
C GLU A 95 -32.04 6.55 -42.87
N LEU A 96 -32.47 7.04 -44.03
CA LEU A 96 -33.80 6.74 -44.60
C LEU A 96 -33.93 5.28 -45.04
N PHE A 97 -32.90 4.69 -45.67
CA PHE A 97 -32.95 3.29 -46.10
C PHE A 97 -32.78 2.29 -44.94
N ARG A 98 -32.26 2.72 -43.79
CA ARG A 98 -32.31 1.94 -42.54
C ARG A 98 -33.75 1.76 -42.02
N VAL A 99 -34.67 2.65 -42.39
CA VAL A 99 -36.08 2.59 -41.95
C VAL A 99 -36.93 1.72 -42.88
N GLU A 100 -36.53 1.46 -44.13
CA GLU A 100 -37.35 0.70 -45.09
C GLU A 100 -37.00 -0.80 -45.21
N GLN A 101 -35.83 -1.25 -44.73
CA GLN A 101 -35.51 -2.70 -44.71
C GLN A 101 -36.32 -3.50 -43.69
N THR A 102 -37.04 -2.86 -42.76
CA THR A 102 -37.96 -3.52 -41.82
C THR A 102 -39.38 -3.74 -42.39
N ASN A 103 -39.74 -3.13 -43.52
CA ASN A 103 -41.11 -3.20 -44.05
C ASN A 103 -41.28 -4.02 -45.35
N ILE A 104 -40.20 -4.46 -46.01
CA ILE A 104 -40.30 -5.22 -47.28
C ILE A 104 -40.35 -6.76 -47.08
N ILE A 105 -40.24 -7.25 -45.83
CA ILE A 105 -40.50 -8.65 -45.46
C ILE A 105 -41.82 -8.77 -44.67
N GLN A 106 -42.89 -8.10 -45.13
CA GLN A 106 -44.24 -8.23 -44.56
C GLN A 106 -45.29 -8.66 -45.60
N GLY A 107 -44.85 -9.38 -46.64
CA GLY A 107 -45.75 -10.13 -47.50
C GLY A 107 -45.83 -11.59 -47.07
N LYS A 108 -46.88 -11.95 -46.31
CA LYS A 108 -47.30 -13.30 -45.88
C LYS A 108 -46.57 -13.90 -44.66
N ILE A 109 -47.17 -13.76 -43.48
CA ILE A 109 -48.07 -14.74 -42.86
C ILE A 109 -48.61 -14.09 -41.57
N ASN A 110 -49.92 -13.78 -41.55
CA ASN A 110 -50.64 -13.42 -40.34
C ASN A 110 -50.86 -14.66 -39.48
N LEU A 111 -49.82 -15.09 -38.77
CA LEU A 111 -49.92 -15.96 -37.59
C LEU A 111 -49.06 -15.33 -36.48
N THR A 112 -49.38 -14.08 -36.12
CA THR A 112 -48.90 -13.45 -34.90
C THR A 112 -49.54 -14.14 -33.70
N SER A 113 -48.92 -15.23 -33.26
CA SER A 113 -49.04 -15.74 -31.90
C SER A 113 -48.58 -14.65 -30.92
N ALA A 114 -49.36 -14.42 -29.86
CA ALA A 114 -49.05 -13.46 -28.80
C ALA A 114 -47.65 -13.64 -28.19
N GLY A 115 -47.05 -14.85 -28.26
CA GLY A 115 -45.69 -15.12 -27.80
C GLY A 115 -44.60 -14.37 -28.57
N SER A 116 -44.72 -14.23 -29.89
CA SER A 116 -43.70 -13.55 -30.72
C SER A 116 -43.52 -12.07 -30.38
N ARG A 117 -44.61 -11.36 -30.00
CA ARG A 117 -44.55 -9.97 -29.54
C ARG A 117 -43.95 -9.87 -28.14
N LEU A 118 -44.21 -10.85 -27.27
CA LEU A 118 -43.67 -10.89 -25.92
C LEU A 118 -42.15 -11.10 -25.93
N ILE A 119 -41.65 -12.02 -26.77
CA ILE A 119 -40.20 -12.22 -26.98
C ILE A 119 -39.53 -10.95 -27.51
N ALA A 120 -40.16 -10.27 -28.48
CA ALA A 120 -39.61 -9.05 -29.05
C ALA A 120 -39.51 -7.92 -28.01
N GLU A 121 -40.51 -7.76 -27.15
CA GLU A 121 -40.49 -6.76 -26.10
C GLU A 121 -39.50 -7.13 -24.98
N LEU A 122 -39.45 -8.41 -24.57
CA LEU A 122 -38.47 -8.90 -23.60
C LEU A 122 -37.03 -8.70 -24.11
N LYS A 123 -36.77 -9.00 -25.39
CA LYS A 123 -35.48 -8.75 -26.03
C LYS A 123 -35.12 -7.27 -26.02
N LYS A 124 -36.07 -6.40 -26.36
CA LYS A 124 -35.86 -4.95 -26.35
C LYS A 124 -35.58 -4.40 -24.95
N GLU A 125 -36.32 -4.85 -23.94
CA GLU A 125 -36.11 -4.44 -22.54
C GLU A 125 -34.75 -4.93 -22.03
N THR A 126 -34.38 -6.16 -22.34
CA THR A 126 -33.11 -6.75 -21.91
C THR A 126 -31.90 -6.14 -22.63
N GLU A 127 -32.01 -5.84 -23.93
CA GLU A 127 -30.99 -5.07 -24.66
C GLU A 127 -30.80 -3.67 -24.06
N ALA A 128 -31.89 -3.01 -23.67
CA ALA A 128 -31.81 -1.71 -22.99
C ALA A 128 -31.08 -1.82 -21.63
N LYS A 129 -31.43 -2.80 -20.79
CA LYS A 129 -30.76 -3.06 -19.51
C LYS A 129 -29.29 -3.44 -19.71
N LEU A 130 -28.95 -4.27 -20.70
CA LEU A 130 -27.57 -4.63 -21.01
C LEU A 130 -26.76 -3.41 -21.47
N ARG A 131 -27.36 -2.51 -22.24
CA ARG A 131 -26.73 -1.26 -22.68
C ARG A 131 -26.49 -0.32 -21.50
N GLU A 132 -27.46 -0.18 -20.61
CA GLU A 132 -27.32 0.58 -19.36
C GLU A 132 -26.19 0.04 -18.49
N LYS A 133 -26.17 -1.29 -18.23
CA LYS A 133 -25.10 -1.93 -17.47
C LYS A 133 -23.73 -1.82 -18.13
N SER A 134 -23.67 -1.86 -19.46
CA SER A 134 -22.42 -1.65 -20.19
C SER A 134 -21.92 -0.21 -20.04
N ALA A 135 -22.82 0.77 -20.03
CA ALA A 135 -22.46 2.16 -19.77
C ALA A 135 -21.99 2.38 -18.31
N GLU A 136 -22.62 1.74 -17.33
CA GLU A 136 -22.17 1.76 -15.92
C GLU A 136 -20.76 1.18 -15.77
N ILE A 137 -20.46 0.04 -16.43
CA ILE A 137 -19.12 -0.57 -16.42
C ILE A 137 -18.07 0.41 -16.96
N GLU A 138 -18.39 1.08 -18.07
CA GLU A 138 -17.47 2.03 -18.69
C GLU A 138 -17.21 3.26 -17.80
N GLN A 139 -18.25 3.76 -17.14
CA GLN A 139 -18.10 4.84 -16.15
C GLN A 139 -17.21 4.44 -14.98
N ILE A 140 -17.37 3.22 -14.44
CA ILE A 140 -16.53 2.73 -13.33
C ILE A 140 -15.08 2.53 -13.79
N ARG A 141 -14.86 2.02 -15.00
CA ARG A 141 -13.51 1.90 -15.57
C ARG A 141 -12.81 3.24 -15.70
N LYS A 142 -13.51 4.25 -16.22
CA LYS A 142 -12.98 5.61 -16.30
C LYS A 142 -12.66 6.17 -14.92
N HIS A 143 -13.52 5.95 -13.94
CA HIS A 143 -13.26 6.38 -12.57
C HIS A 143 -12.02 5.69 -11.96
N LEU A 144 -11.82 4.39 -12.21
CA LEU A 144 -10.61 3.67 -11.79
C LEU A 144 -9.34 4.25 -12.43
N GLU A 145 -9.39 4.60 -13.72
CA GLU A 145 -8.28 5.25 -14.42
C GLU A 145 -7.98 6.65 -13.83
N GLU A 146 -9.01 7.43 -13.51
CA GLU A 146 -8.87 8.74 -12.84
C GLU A 146 -8.23 8.60 -11.44
N LEU A 147 -8.57 7.56 -10.67
CA LEU A 147 -7.94 7.26 -9.38
C LEU A 147 -6.45 6.89 -9.54
N GLU A 148 -6.11 6.08 -10.54
CA GLU A 148 -4.71 5.74 -10.83
C GLU A 148 -3.88 6.98 -11.22
N LEU A 149 -4.44 7.84 -12.08
CA LEU A 149 -3.81 9.11 -12.45
C LEU A 149 -3.64 10.02 -11.22
N SER A 150 -4.64 10.08 -10.34
CA SER A 150 -4.58 10.86 -9.10
C SER A 150 -3.47 10.38 -8.15
N ARG A 151 -3.25 9.06 -8.05
CA ARG A 151 -2.13 8.50 -7.28
C ARG A 151 -0.78 8.84 -7.89
N ALA A 152 -0.67 8.78 -9.22
CA ALA A 152 0.57 9.13 -9.92
C ALA A 152 0.91 10.62 -9.75
N THR A 153 -0.07 11.51 -9.89
CA THR A 153 0.12 12.96 -9.70
C THR A 153 0.45 13.32 -8.25
N LEU A 154 -0.19 12.68 -7.27
CA LEU A 154 0.13 12.88 -5.85
C LEU A 154 1.62 12.57 -5.54
N LYS A 155 2.16 11.48 -6.11
CA LYS A 155 3.58 11.12 -5.97
C LYS A 155 4.52 12.08 -6.70
N ALA A 156 4.13 12.55 -7.87
CA ALA A 156 4.92 13.54 -8.61
C ALA A 156 4.99 14.88 -7.86
N ASN A 157 3.85 15.34 -7.34
CA ASN A 157 3.75 16.58 -6.57
C ASN A 157 4.58 16.53 -5.28
N ARG A 158 4.61 15.38 -4.59
CA ARG A 158 5.48 15.17 -3.41
C ARG A 158 6.94 15.54 -3.68
N ASN A 159 7.49 15.02 -4.77
CA ASN A 159 8.90 15.21 -5.09
C ASN A 159 9.18 16.66 -5.50
N ALA A 160 8.23 17.29 -6.20
CA ALA A 160 8.31 18.70 -6.55
C ALA A 160 8.28 19.58 -5.29
N ASP A 161 7.39 19.30 -4.34
CA ASP A 161 7.26 20.05 -3.09
C ASP A 161 8.50 19.95 -2.20
N ILE A 162 9.07 18.74 -2.06
CA ILE A 162 10.34 18.54 -1.34
C ILE A 162 11.47 19.34 -1.98
N LYS A 163 11.57 19.29 -3.32
CA LYS A 163 12.61 20.01 -4.07
C LYS A 163 12.45 21.52 -3.94
N ASN A 164 11.22 22.03 -4.05
CA ASN A 164 10.92 23.45 -3.89
C ASN A 164 11.28 23.92 -2.48
N LYS A 165 10.97 23.14 -1.45
CA LYS A 165 11.31 23.48 -0.07
C LYS A 165 12.81 23.47 0.19
N GLU A 166 13.52 22.51 -0.39
CA GLU A 166 14.98 22.45 -0.33
C GLU A 166 15.63 23.68 -0.98
N GLN A 167 15.15 24.09 -2.16
CA GLN A 167 15.62 25.31 -2.83
C GLN A 167 15.33 26.58 -2.01
N GLU A 168 14.16 26.66 -1.38
CA GLU A 168 13.79 27.78 -0.49
C GLU A 168 14.76 27.89 0.70
N LEU A 169 15.12 26.77 1.33
CA LEU A 169 16.03 26.76 2.48
C LEU A 169 17.48 27.05 2.09
N ILE A 170 17.92 26.62 0.90
CA ILE A 170 19.25 26.95 0.37
C ILE A 170 19.34 28.46 0.11
N ALA A 171 18.34 29.05 -0.56
CA ALA A 171 18.31 30.49 -0.79
C ALA A 171 18.22 31.30 0.53
N GLY A 172 17.48 30.78 1.52
CA GLY A 172 17.42 31.36 2.86
C GLY A 172 18.78 31.35 3.57
N LEU A 173 19.52 30.25 3.46
CA LEU A 173 20.87 30.10 4.04
C LEU A 173 21.84 31.13 3.45
N GLU A 174 21.88 31.29 2.12
CA GLU A 174 22.74 32.27 1.45
C GLU A 174 22.44 33.70 1.94
N THR A 175 21.16 34.05 2.04
CA THR A 175 20.72 35.37 2.52
C THR A 175 21.13 35.62 3.98
N GLU A 176 21.03 34.61 4.85
CA GLU A 176 21.42 34.74 6.25
C GLU A 176 22.94 34.81 6.42
N LEU A 177 23.72 34.08 5.63
CA LEU A 177 25.18 34.19 5.61
C LEU A 177 25.65 35.57 5.15
N GLU A 178 25.05 36.16 4.12
CA GLU A 178 25.39 37.51 3.66
C GLU A 178 25.10 38.57 4.73
N ARG A 179 23.97 38.45 5.44
CA ARG A 179 23.63 39.35 6.57
C ARG A 179 24.62 39.20 7.72
N GLU A 180 24.99 37.98 8.08
CA GLU A 180 25.93 37.74 9.16
C GLU A 180 27.34 38.24 8.80
N LYS A 181 27.77 38.04 7.55
CA LYS A 181 29.03 38.59 7.04
C LYS A 181 29.04 40.12 7.10
N ALA A 182 27.96 40.77 6.69
CA ALA A 182 27.84 42.23 6.80
C ALA A 182 27.92 42.67 8.28
N ARG A 183 27.19 42.01 9.18
CA ARG A 183 27.20 42.29 10.63
C ARG A 183 28.58 42.13 11.25
N LEU A 184 29.31 41.07 10.88
CA LEU A 184 30.66 40.80 11.39
C LEU A 184 31.68 41.79 10.83
N SER A 185 31.52 42.25 9.59
CA SER A 185 32.40 43.26 8.98
C SER A 185 32.33 44.64 9.64
N GLU A 186 31.20 44.95 10.30
CA GLU A 186 31.03 46.17 11.10
C GLU A 186 31.71 46.07 12.47
N GLN A 187 31.99 44.85 12.94
CA GLN A 187 32.75 44.61 14.17
C GLN A 187 34.24 44.64 13.81
N ALA A 188 35.06 45.40 14.55
CA ALA A 188 36.50 45.48 14.31
C ALA A 188 37.25 44.20 14.75
N ILE A 189 36.84 43.04 14.22
CA ILE A 189 37.42 41.72 14.43
C ILE A 189 38.43 41.41 13.32
N THR A 190 39.36 40.49 13.58
CA THR A 190 40.33 40.08 12.57
C THR A 190 39.69 39.14 11.55
N ASP A 191 40.21 39.10 10.31
CA ASP A 191 39.68 38.24 9.23
C ASP A 191 39.57 36.76 9.65
N ARG A 192 40.56 36.25 10.40
CA ARG A 192 40.54 34.87 10.91
C ARG A 192 39.41 34.59 11.90
N GLU A 193 39.10 35.56 12.76
CA GLU A 193 37.99 35.42 13.71
C GLU A 193 36.63 35.54 13.02
N MET A 194 36.55 36.35 11.96
CA MET A 194 35.36 36.46 11.11
C MET A 194 35.08 35.14 10.39
N ASP A 195 36.09 34.53 9.76
CA ASP A 195 35.96 33.25 9.05
C ASP A 195 35.48 32.14 10.00
N TYR A 196 36.10 32.03 11.18
CA TYR A 196 35.69 31.04 12.19
C TYR A 196 34.24 31.26 12.65
N LYS A 197 33.82 32.51 12.91
CA LYS A 197 32.44 32.81 13.31
C LYS A 197 31.45 32.52 12.19
N LEU A 198 31.80 32.79 10.93
CA LEU A 198 30.96 32.47 9.78
C LEU A 198 30.81 30.97 9.58
N GLU A 199 31.89 30.19 9.74
CA GLU A 199 31.85 28.73 9.63
C GLU A 199 30.93 28.12 10.70
N VAL A 200 31.11 28.49 11.97
CA VAL A 200 30.25 28.03 13.07
C VAL A 200 28.79 28.45 12.85
N PHE A 201 28.55 29.66 12.33
CA PHE A 201 27.20 30.13 12.02
C PHE A 201 26.57 29.34 10.85
N GLU A 202 27.33 29.08 9.79
CA GLU A 202 26.91 28.26 8.65
C GLU A 202 26.54 26.84 9.08
N GLU A 203 27.36 26.20 9.92
CA GLU A 203 27.06 24.86 10.46
C GLU A 203 25.76 24.83 11.26
N ASN A 204 25.54 25.82 12.12
CA ASN A 204 24.31 25.93 12.91
C ASN A 204 23.08 26.14 12.02
N LEU A 205 23.18 26.94 10.96
CA LEU A 205 22.10 27.13 9.99
C LEU A 205 21.83 25.87 9.18
N LYS A 206 22.86 25.16 8.72
CA LYS A 206 22.70 23.87 8.04
C LYS A 206 21.97 22.86 8.93
N LEU A 207 22.33 22.78 10.22
CA LEU A 207 21.66 21.90 11.18
C LEU A 207 20.18 22.29 11.35
N LYS A 208 19.89 23.58 11.51
CA LYS A 208 18.51 24.09 11.63
C LYS A 208 17.68 23.77 10.38
N ASN A 209 18.22 24.04 9.19
CA ASN A 209 17.55 23.75 7.92
C ASN A 209 17.32 22.25 7.71
N ALA A 210 18.27 21.40 8.12
CA ALA A 210 18.10 19.94 8.08
C ALA A 210 16.94 19.47 8.97
N LEU A 211 16.84 19.99 10.20
CA LEU A 211 15.73 19.71 11.11
C LEU A 211 14.38 20.22 10.57
N GLU A 212 14.36 21.38 9.92
CA GLU A 212 13.15 21.90 9.27
C GLU A 212 12.73 21.03 8.07
N MET A 213 13.68 20.56 7.25
CA MET A 213 13.41 19.62 6.16
C MET A 213 12.86 18.29 6.66
N GLU A 214 13.39 17.75 7.74
CA GLU A 214 12.90 16.51 8.33
C GLU A 214 11.45 16.65 8.82
N LYS A 215 11.15 17.73 9.54
CA LYS A 215 9.77 18.05 9.97
C LYS A 215 8.83 18.24 8.78
N TYR A 216 9.28 18.90 7.72
CA TYR A 216 8.50 19.09 6.51
C TYR A 216 8.21 17.77 5.80
N ARG A 217 9.24 16.92 5.60
CA ARG A 217 9.11 15.58 5.02
C ARG A 217 8.15 14.71 5.81
N SER A 218 8.29 14.67 7.14
CA SER A 218 7.39 13.90 8.01
C SER A 218 5.93 14.34 7.89
N LYS A 219 5.66 15.66 7.87
CA LYS A 219 4.31 16.20 7.69
C LYS A 219 3.73 15.88 6.30
N LEU A 220 4.53 16.08 5.26
CA LEU A 220 4.12 15.82 3.88
C LEU A 220 3.84 14.32 3.67
N ASP A 221 4.69 13.45 4.21
CA ASP A 221 4.52 12.00 4.13
C ASP A 221 3.25 11.55 4.85
N GLY A 222 2.95 12.09 6.03
CA GLY A 222 1.69 11.82 6.73
C GLY A 222 0.46 12.23 5.91
N ALA A 223 0.47 13.43 5.33
CA ALA A 223 -0.64 13.91 4.50
C ALA A 223 -0.82 13.08 3.22
N ILE A 224 0.28 12.63 2.60
CA ILE A 224 0.25 11.78 1.41
C ILE A 224 -0.25 10.38 1.77
N GLN A 225 0.18 9.80 2.88
CA GLN A 225 -0.30 8.49 3.32
C GLN A 225 -1.81 8.52 3.59
N GLU A 226 -2.31 9.57 4.23
CA GLU A 226 -3.75 9.75 4.45
C GLU A 226 -4.52 9.80 3.11
N LYS A 227 -4.02 10.58 2.15
CA LYS A 227 -4.61 10.67 0.80
C LYS A 227 -4.49 9.39 -0.01
N GLU A 228 -3.37 8.67 0.08
CA GLU A 228 -3.22 7.37 -0.59
C GLU A 228 -4.20 6.34 -0.02
N LEU A 229 -4.44 6.34 1.29
CA LEU A 229 -5.43 5.47 1.92
C LEU A 229 -6.86 5.82 1.51
N GLU A 230 -7.17 7.11 1.38
CA GLU A 230 -8.46 7.58 0.84
C GLU A 230 -8.69 7.06 -0.58
N LEU A 231 -7.72 7.30 -1.48
CA LEU A 231 -7.77 6.84 -2.88
C LEU A 231 -7.87 5.31 -2.98
N LEU A 232 -7.18 4.57 -2.10
CA LEU A 232 -7.24 3.11 -2.07
C LEU A 232 -8.61 2.59 -1.64
N ARG A 233 -9.26 3.23 -0.67
CA ARG A 233 -10.65 2.89 -0.28
C ARG A 233 -11.62 3.15 -1.43
N GLU A 234 -11.48 4.27 -2.12
CA GLU A 234 -12.29 4.59 -3.31
C GLU A 234 -12.08 3.55 -4.43
N GLU A 235 -10.83 3.15 -4.68
CA GLU A 235 -10.48 2.10 -5.65
C GLU A 235 -11.14 0.76 -5.30
N GLU A 236 -11.11 0.35 -4.02
CA GLU A 236 -11.77 -0.86 -3.55
C GLU A 236 -13.30 -0.82 -3.73
N LEU A 237 -13.93 0.31 -3.41
CA LEU A 237 -15.38 0.51 -3.61
C LEU A 237 -15.76 0.47 -5.10
N ALA A 238 -14.95 1.09 -5.96
CA ALA A 238 -15.15 1.07 -7.41
C ALA A 238 -15.00 -0.35 -7.97
N ARG A 239 -13.97 -1.11 -7.55
CA ARG A 239 -13.81 -2.52 -7.94
C ARG A 239 -14.95 -3.41 -7.45
N GLY A 240 -15.40 -3.21 -6.21
CA GLY A 240 -16.55 -3.92 -5.66
C GLY A 240 -17.82 -3.69 -6.49
N SER A 241 -18.06 -2.43 -6.88
CA SER A 241 -19.16 -2.05 -7.77
C SER A 241 -19.04 -2.69 -9.15
N LEU A 242 -17.84 -2.69 -9.74
CA LEU A 242 -17.58 -3.34 -11.04
C LEU A 242 -17.89 -4.85 -10.99
N GLN A 243 -17.47 -5.53 -9.93
CA GLN A 243 -17.75 -6.96 -9.75
C GLN A 243 -19.25 -7.22 -9.60
N LYS A 244 -19.96 -6.40 -8.82
CA LYS A 244 -21.40 -6.51 -8.64
C LYS A 244 -22.14 -6.33 -9.98
N ILE A 245 -21.80 -5.29 -10.74
CA ILE A 245 -22.43 -5.02 -12.04
C ILE A 245 -22.13 -6.12 -13.06
N ASN A 246 -20.90 -6.66 -13.07
CA ASN A 246 -20.58 -7.80 -13.93
C ASN A 246 -21.39 -9.05 -13.56
N LYS A 247 -21.61 -9.33 -12.27
CA LYS A 247 -22.48 -10.43 -11.83
C LYS A 247 -23.93 -10.19 -12.29
N GLU A 248 -24.46 -8.99 -12.10
CA GLU A 248 -25.81 -8.61 -12.58
C GLU A 248 -25.94 -8.78 -14.09
N ARG A 249 -24.94 -8.37 -14.87
CA ARG A 249 -24.90 -8.55 -16.32
C ARG A 249 -24.93 -10.03 -16.72
N VAL A 250 -24.17 -10.88 -16.04
CA VAL A 250 -24.16 -12.34 -16.30
C VAL A 250 -25.53 -12.95 -15.97
N VAL A 251 -26.14 -12.57 -14.85
CA VAL A 251 -27.49 -13.04 -14.47
C VAL A 251 -28.51 -12.62 -15.52
N LEU A 252 -28.48 -11.36 -16.00
CA LEU A 252 -29.36 -10.89 -17.07
C LEU A 252 -29.19 -11.70 -18.37
N LEU A 253 -27.95 -12.02 -18.76
CA LEU A 253 -27.69 -12.86 -19.94
C LEU A 253 -28.23 -14.29 -19.77
N GLU A 254 -28.14 -14.85 -18.56
CA GLU A 254 -28.67 -16.17 -18.27
C GLU A 254 -30.22 -16.18 -18.23
N GLU A 255 -30.84 -15.12 -17.71
CA GLU A 255 -32.30 -14.93 -17.74
C GLU A 255 -32.82 -14.83 -19.18
N ILE A 256 -32.13 -14.10 -20.06
CA ILE A 256 -32.47 -14.04 -21.50
C ILE A 256 -32.44 -15.44 -22.11
N LYS A 257 -31.39 -16.22 -21.80
CA LYS A 257 -31.23 -17.58 -22.32
C LYS A 257 -32.34 -18.51 -21.81
N LYS A 258 -32.64 -18.48 -20.52
CA LYS A 258 -33.71 -19.29 -19.91
C LYS A 258 -35.09 -18.91 -20.43
N GLY A 259 -35.40 -17.62 -20.57
CA GLY A 259 -36.65 -17.13 -21.13
C GLY A 259 -36.87 -17.63 -22.55
N ALA A 260 -35.84 -17.52 -23.39
CA ALA A 260 -35.87 -18.06 -24.75
C ALA A 260 -36.09 -19.58 -24.78
N GLU A 261 -35.42 -20.35 -23.91
CA GLU A 261 -35.58 -21.81 -23.81
C GLU A 261 -36.96 -22.23 -23.29
N THR A 262 -37.54 -21.50 -22.33
CA THR A 262 -38.87 -21.82 -21.78
C THR A 262 -39.99 -21.55 -22.77
N GLU A 263 -39.90 -20.47 -23.56
CA GLU A 263 -40.88 -20.20 -24.62
C GLU A 263 -40.73 -21.14 -25.82
N LEU A 264 -39.50 -21.58 -26.12
CA LEU A 264 -39.25 -22.68 -27.05
C LEU A 264 -40.01 -23.95 -26.61
N LYS A 265 -40.00 -24.25 -25.31
CA LYS A 265 -40.67 -25.44 -24.75
C LYS A 265 -42.19 -25.34 -24.68
N THR A 266 -42.76 -24.16 -24.45
CA THR A 266 -44.22 -23.99 -24.34
C THR A 266 -44.92 -23.83 -25.68
N THR A 267 -44.20 -23.47 -26.75
CA THR A 267 -44.75 -23.36 -28.12
C THR A 267 -44.76 -24.72 -28.87
N LEU A 268 -44.13 -25.75 -28.31
CA LEU A 268 -44.09 -27.12 -28.83
C LEU A 268 -45.42 -27.89 -28.57
N LEU A 269 -46.42 -27.62 -29.40
CA LEU A 269 -47.40 -28.63 -29.87
C LEU A 269 -46.95 -29.10 -31.28
N PRO A 270 -47.30 -30.33 -31.72
CA PRO A 270 -46.42 -31.26 -32.44
C PRO A 270 -46.16 -30.99 -33.93
N ASP A 271 -46.34 -29.77 -34.43
CA ASP A 271 -45.94 -29.40 -35.79
C ASP A 271 -44.71 -28.51 -35.71
N SER A 272 -43.55 -29.16 -35.74
CA SER A 272 -42.23 -28.52 -35.79
C SER A 272 -42.15 -27.62 -37.02
N SER A 273 -42.31 -26.32 -36.80
CA SER A 273 -42.26 -25.33 -37.87
C SER A 273 -40.87 -25.30 -38.52
N PRO A 274 -40.73 -24.96 -39.81
CA PRO A 274 -39.45 -24.88 -40.51
C PRO A 274 -38.39 -24.01 -39.80
N ALA A 275 -38.80 -23.07 -38.95
CA ALA A 275 -37.90 -22.26 -38.13
C ALA A 275 -37.17 -23.05 -37.03
N GLU A 276 -37.74 -24.16 -36.53
CA GLU A 276 -37.06 -25.05 -35.56
C GLU A 276 -35.95 -25.86 -36.22
N GLN A 277 -36.19 -26.36 -37.43
CA GLN A 277 -35.17 -27.03 -38.23
C GLN A 277 -34.06 -26.03 -38.61
N GLU A 278 -34.41 -24.78 -38.88
CA GLU A 278 -33.44 -23.72 -39.17
C GLU A 278 -32.61 -23.35 -37.94
N LEU A 279 -33.18 -23.24 -36.74
CA LEU A 279 -32.42 -22.95 -35.51
C LEU A 279 -31.51 -24.10 -35.09
N LEU A 280 -31.96 -25.35 -35.22
CA LEU A 280 -31.12 -26.52 -34.94
C LEU A 280 -29.96 -26.62 -35.94
N THR A 281 -30.22 -26.42 -37.23
CA THR A 281 -29.16 -26.39 -38.25
C THR A 281 -28.18 -25.23 -38.05
N LEU A 282 -28.66 -24.05 -37.65
CA LEU A 282 -27.80 -22.91 -37.32
C LEU A 282 -26.94 -23.16 -36.07
N SER A 283 -27.51 -23.76 -35.02
CA SER A 283 -26.78 -24.13 -33.79
C SER A 283 -25.71 -25.19 -34.06
N GLU A 284 -26.05 -26.21 -34.85
CA GLU A 284 -25.09 -27.23 -35.28
C GLU A 284 -24.01 -26.64 -36.19
N ALA A 285 -24.36 -25.74 -37.10
CA ALA A 285 -23.40 -25.03 -37.94
C ALA A 285 -22.43 -24.18 -37.10
N ALA A 286 -22.93 -23.47 -36.08
CA ALA A 286 -22.11 -22.66 -35.17
C ALA A 286 -21.14 -23.51 -34.33
N LYS A 287 -21.59 -24.66 -33.80
CA LYS A 287 -20.71 -25.59 -33.07
C LYS A 287 -19.64 -26.19 -33.97
N ARG A 288 -19.98 -26.53 -35.22
CA ARG A 288 -19.00 -27.03 -36.21
C ARG A 288 -17.99 -25.94 -36.57
N GLU A 289 -18.44 -24.70 -36.73
CA GLU A 289 -17.56 -23.55 -36.96
C GLU A 289 -16.57 -23.34 -35.81
N GLU A 290 -17.04 -23.43 -34.56
CA GLU A 290 -16.17 -23.31 -33.39
C GLU A 290 -15.10 -24.42 -33.37
N LEU A 291 -15.48 -25.66 -33.70
CA LEU A 291 -14.55 -26.80 -33.72
C LEU A 291 -13.51 -26.64 -34.83
N LEU A 292 -13.92 -26.25 -36.04
CA LEU A 292 -13.01 -25.96 -37.16
C LEU A 292 -12.03 -24.82 -36.82
N ASN A 293 -12.52 -23.74 -36.22
CA ASN A 293 -11.67 -22.63 -35.77
C ASN A 293 -10.63 -23.09 -34.72
N LYS A 294 -11.03 -23.91 -33.75
CA LYS A 294 -10.10 -24.50 -32.77
C LYS A 294 -9.03 -25.38 -33.44
N GLN A 295 -9.41 -26.17 -34.44
CA GLN A 295 -8.46 -26.98 -35.20
C GLN A 295 -7.48 -26.12 -35.99
N ILE A 296 -7.95 -25.09 -36.71
CA ILE A 296 -7.09 -24.15 -37.46
C ILE A 296 -6.09 -23.46 -36.51
N THR A 297 -6.53 -22.93 -35.38
CA THR A 297 -5.65 -22.30 -34.38
C THR A 297 -4.64 -23.29 -33.80
N SER A 298 -5.04 -24.54 -33.59
CA SER A 298 -4.14 -25.61 -33.14
C SER A 298 -3.04 -25.89 -34.17
N PHE A 299 -3.36 -25.97 -35.47
CA PHE A 299 -2.36 -26.16 -36.52
C PHE A 299 -1.35 -25.00 -36.56
N TYR A 300 -1.81 -23.74 -36.47
CA TYR A 300 -0.90 -22.59 -36.44
C TYR A 300 0.03 -22.60 -35.22
N SER A 301 -0.46 -23.03 -34.06
CA SER A 301 0.37 -23.17 -32.86
C SER A 301 1.47 -24.21 -33.05
N ILE A 302 1.14 -25.37 -33.64
CA ILE A 302 2.09 -26.45 -33.96
C ILE A 302 3.14 -25.96 -34.97
N ILE A 303 2.71 -25.30 -36.05
CA ILE A 303 3.61 -24.74 -37.08
C ILE A 303 4.58 -23.73 -36.44
N MET A 304 4.08 -22.84 -35.58
CA MET A 304 4.91 -21.83 -34.91
C MET A 304 5.93 -22.47 -33.96
N GLU A 305 5.54 -23.53 -33.24
CA GLU A 305 6.44 -24.28 -32.37
C GLU A 305 7.54 -24.99 -33.17
N GLN A 306 7.20 -25.63 -34.29
CA GLN A 306 8.16 -26.28 -35.20
C GLN A 306 9.13 -25.28 -35.83
N VAL A 307 8.65 -24.10 -36.26
CA VAL A 307 9.50 -23.01 -36.77
C VAL A 307 10.46 -22.51 -35.68
N LYS A 308 10.00 -22.35 -34.44
CA LYS A 308 10.88 -21.98 -33.30
C LYS A 308 11.93 -23.04 -33.00
N ALA A 309 11.57 -24.32 -33.15
CA ALA A 309 12.49 -25.44 -33.02
C ALA A 309 13.45 -25.59 -34.22
N SER A 310 13.36 -24.72 -35.23
CA SER A 310 14.11 -24.80 -36.50
C SER A 310 13.85 -26.07 -37.31
N ASP A 311 12.74 -26.78 -37.05
CA ASP A 311 12.31 -27.94 -37.82
C ASP A 311 11.40 -27.49 -38.98
N LEU A 312 12.03 -26.95 -40.02
CA LEU A 312 11.32 -26.36 -41.16
C LEU A 312 10.59 -27.41 -42.02
N GLU A 313 11.08 -28.65 -42.02
CA GLU A 313 10.41 -29.76 -42.73
C GLU A 313 9.11 -30.15 -42.03
N ALA A 314 9.11 -30.26 -40.70
CA ALA A 314 7.89 -30.53 -39.94
C ALA A 314 6.87 -29.38 -40.12
N ALA A 315 7.32 -28.12 -40.04
CA ALA A 315 6.48 -26.94 -40.28
C ALA A 315 5.83 -26.96 -41.68
N ALA A 316 6.59 -27.34 -42.71
CA ALA A 316 6.07 -27.47 -44.07
C ALA A 316 5.01 -28.58 -44.18
N ARG A 317 5.19 -29.73 -43.52
CA ARG A 317 4.19 -30.81 -43.49
C ARG A 317 2.91 -30.39 -42.78
N SER A 318 3.01 -29.71 -41.64
CA SER A 318 1.82 -29.22 -40.92
C SER A 318 1.06 -28.13 -41.69
N LEU A 319 1.75 -27.32 -42.50
CA LEU A 319 1.10 -26.40 -43.45
C LEU A 319 0.33 -27.14 -44.56
N ASP A 320 0.86 -28.26 -45.05
CA ASP A 320 0.16 -29.10 -46.03
C ASP A 320 -1.05 -29.81 -45.42
N GLU A 321 -0.97 -30.30 -44.19
CA GLU A 321 -2.11 -30.86 -43.46
C GLU A 321 -3.22 -29.83 -43.22
N LEU A 322 -2.85 -28.59 -42.87
CA LEU A 322 -3.81 -27.49 -42.73
C LEU A 322 -4.46 -27.15 -44.08
N ARG A 323 -3.67 -27.17 -45.16
CA ARG A 323 -4.20 -26.98 -46.52
C ARG A 323 -5.21 -28.06 -46.87
N ASP A 324 -4.90 -29.31 -46.59
CA ASP A 324 -5.78 -30.46 -46.84
C ASP A 324 -7.07 -30.39 -46.02
N LEU A 325 -7.00 -29.95 -44.75
CA LEU A 325 -8.17 -29.70 -43.91
C LEU A 325 -9.11 -28.67 -44.54
N LEU A 326 -8.54 -27.58 -45.08
CA LEU A 326 -9.30 -26.50 -45.73
C LEU A 326 -9.77 -26.84 -47.14
N GLN A 327 -9.07 -27.77 -47.81
CA GLN A 327 -9.34 -28.20 -49.19
C GLN A 327 -10.33 -29.34 -49.27
N LYS A 328 -10.54 -30.13 -48.20
CA LYS A 328 -11.62 -31.13 -48.14
C LYS A 328 -12.95 -30.46 -48.46
N GLU A 329 -13.35 -30.62 -49.72
CA GLU A 329 -14.55 -30.06 -50.32
C GLU A 329 -15.74 -30.91 -49.86
N SER A 330 -16.04 -30.80 -48.58
CA SER A 330 -17.28 -31.32 -48.03
C SER A 330 -18.31 -30.21 -48.08
N VAL A 331 -19.53 -30.56 -48.47
CA VAL A 331 -20.75 -29.73 -48.53
C VAL A 331 -21.12 -29.08 -47.16
N GLU A 332 -20.23 -29.14 -46.17
CA GLU A 332 -20.46 -28.88 -44.74
C GLU A 332 -19.56 -27.80 -44.13
N VAL A 333 -18.72 -27.11 -44.91
CA VAL A 333 -17.88 -26.03 -44.37
C VAL A 333 -18.73 -24.78 -44.13
N PRO A 334 -18.83 -24.24 -42.89
CA PRO A 334 -19.65 -23.08 -42.59
C PRO A 334 -19.29 -21.87 -43.48
N PRO A 335 -20.26 -21.02 -43.86
CA PRO A 335 -20.02 -19.89 -44.78
C PRO A 335 -18.89 -18.95 -44.33
N ALA A 336 -18.71 -18.76 -43.03
CA ALA A 336 -17.64 -17.96 -42.47
C ALA A 336 -16.24 -18.53 -42.77
N VAL A 337 -16.07 -19.86 -42.71
CA VAL A 337 -14.82 -20.55 -43.01
C VAL A 337 -14.55 -20.53 -44.52
N LEU A 338 -15.57 -20.65 -45.37
CA LEU A 338 -15.43 -20.50 -46.83
C LEU A 338 -14.93 -19.11 -47.22
N ASN A 339 -15.43 -18.06 -46.57
CA ASN A 339 -14.99 -16.68 -46.82
C ASN A 339 -13.53 -16.46 -46.39
N ARG A 340 -13.06 -17.12 -45.31
CA ARG A 340 -11.66 -17.08 -44.88
C ARG A 340 -10.74 -18.00 -45.69
N ARG A 341 -11.26 -19.07 -46.29
CA ARG A 341 -10.47 -20.09 -46.99
C ARG A 341 -9.46 -19.52 -47.99
N ARG A 342 -9.84 -18.48 -48.73
CA ARG A 342 -8.94 -17.81 -49.69
C ARG A 342 -7.76 -17.11 -48.99
N ILE A 343 -8.00 -16.51 -47.83
CA ILE A 343 -6.98 -15.85 -47.01
C ILE A 343 -6.06 -16.92 -46.40
N GLU A 344 -6.64 -17.98 -45.83
CA GLU A 344 -5.86 -19.08 -45.25
C GLU A 344 -4.94 -19.74 -46.28
N PHE A 345 -5.42 -20.02 -47.50
CA PHE A 345 -4.55 -20.53 -48.56
C PHE A 345 -3.43 -19.55 -48.95
N PHE A 346 -3.70 -18.25 -48.98
CA PHE A 346 -2.67 -17.25 -49.26
C PHE A 346 -1.60 -17.21 -48.17
N ILE A 347 -2.00 -17.30 -46.89
CA ILE A 347 -1.07 -17.38 -45.76
C ILE A 347 -0.22 -18.65 -45.86
N ILE A 348 -0.85 -19.80 -46.10
CA ILE A 348 -0.16 -21.10 -46.26
C ILE A 348 0.85 -21.03 -47.40
N ASP A 349 0.48 -20.49 -48.56
CA ASP A 349 1.38 -20.34 -49.72
C ASP A 349 2.56 -19.40 -49.41
N SER A 350 2.29 -18.28 -48.70
CA SER A 350 3.32 -17.31 -48.32
C SER A 350 4.32 -17.89 -47.32
N LEU A 351 3.84 -18.61 -46.30
CA LEU A 351 4.67 -19.30 -45.32
C LEU A 351 5.45 -20.45 -45.96
N LYS A 352 4.82 -21.26 -46.83
CA LYS A 352 5.52 -22.34 -47.53
C LYS A 352 6.62 -21.81 -48.44
N LYS A 353 6.41 -20.64 -49.06
CA LYS A 353 7.42 -19.96 -49.87
C LYS A 353 8.59 -19.44 -49.04
N SER A 354 8.34 -18.84 -47.86
CA SER A 354 9.41 -18.38 -46.97
C SER A 354 10.18 -19.53 -46.31
N LEU A 355 9.54 -20.68 -46.13
CA LEU A 355 10.15 -21.91 -45.61
C LEU A 355 10.86 -22.75 -46.68
N SER A 356 10.67 -22.44 -47.97
CA SER A 356 11.28 -23.20 -49.07
C SER A 356 12.77 -22.86 -49.21
N PRO A 357 13.70 -23.83 -49.04
CA PRO A 357 15.15 -23.58 -49.10
C PRO A 357 15.68 -23.21 -50.50
N GLN A 358 14.85 -23.24 -51.55
CA GLN A 358 15.25 -23.01 -52.94
C GLN A 358 15.31 -21.53 -53.37
N GLN A 359 14.81 -20.57 -52.59
CA GLN A 359 14.91 -19.14 -52.95
C GLN A 359 16.30 -18.51 -52.76
N LEU A 360 17.28 -19.27 -52.25
CA LEU A 360 18.68 -18.82 -52.18
C LEU A 360 19.53 -19.18 -53.41
N VAL A 361 19.01 -19.92 -54.42
CA VAL A 361 19.91 -20.50 -55.44
C VAL A 361 19.57 -20.25 -56.91
N GLN A 362 18.36 -19.90 -57.37
CA GLN A 362 18.12 -19.86 -58.83
C GLN A 362 17.23 -18.72 -59.34
N ALA A 363 17.84 -17.83 -60.14
CA ALA A 363 17.18 -17.02 -61.15
C ALA A 363 17.76 -17.37 -62.53
N PRO A 364 16.97 -17.88 -63.48
CA PRO A 364 17.33 -17.88 -64.89
C PRO A 364 16.43 -16.92 -65.69
N GLU A 365 17.07 -16.05 -66.46
CA GLU A 365 16.44 -15.20 -67.48
C GLU A 365 16.16 -15.99 -68.78
N LYS A 366 14.93 -15.79 -69.27
CA LYS A 366 14.52 -15.50 -70.67
C LYS A 366 14.69 -16.57 -71.77
N ASN A 367 13.59 -16.84 -72.47
CA ASN A 367 13.39 -16.34 -73.85
C ASN A 367 11.98 -16.62 -74.40
N ASP A 368 11.50 -15.63 -75.17
CA ASP A 368 10.23 -15.51 -75.93
C ASP A 368 10.14 -16.56 -77.08
N THR A 369 9.02 -16.86 -77.77
CA THR A 369 8.20 -16.02 -78.70
C THR A 369 7.18 -17.01 -79.34
N GLU A 370 5.85 -16.81 -79.51
CA GLU A 370 5.12 -16.06 -80.55
C GLU A 370 3.60 -16.39 -80.48
N LEU A 371 2.68 -15.39 -80.41
CA LEU A 371 1.44 -15.26 -81.22
C LEU A 371 0.62 -13.98 -80.83
N PRO A 372 0.90 -12.76 -81.37
CA PRO A 372 0.45 -11.53 -80.72
C PRO A 372 -1.03 -11.14 -80.94
N GLY A 373 -1.68 -11.39 -82.07
CA GLY A 373 -2.97 -10.72 -82.36
C GLY A 373 -4.23 -11.22 -81.61
N LYS A 374 -4.28 -12.51 -81.23
CA LYS A 374 -5.40 -13.08 -80.44
C LYS A 374 -5.08 -13.11 -78.95
N GLN A 375 -3.80 -13.24 -78.62
CA GLN A 375 -3.29 -13.12 -77.26
C GLN A 375 -3.44 -11.68 -76.78
N GLU A 376 -3.23 -10.65 -77.59
CA GLU A 376 -3.32 -9.25 -77.12
C GLU A 376 -4.74 -8.88 -76.66
N LYS A 377 -5.78 -9.40 -77.29
CA LYS A 377 -7.17 -9.19 -76.85
C LYS A 377 -7.53 -10.00 -75.59
N ILE A 378 -6.97 -11.20 -75.46
CA ILE A 378 -7.09 -12.03 -74.25
C ILE A 378 -6.28 -11.42 -73.10
N ILE A 379 -5.09 -10.91 -73.37
CA ILE A 379 -4.18 -10.22 -72.45
C ILE A 379 -4.82 -8.91 -72.01
N GLN A 380 -5.46 -8.14 -72.88
CA GLN A 380 -6.17 -6.89 -72.51
C GLN A 380 -7.40 -7.16 -71.63
N ASN A 381 -8.17 -8.21 -71.92
CA ASN A 381 -9.29 -8.63 -71.06
C ASN A 381 -8.80 -9.19 -69.72
N MET A 382 -7.75 -10.02 -69.73
CA MET A 382 -7.10 -10.51 -68.53
C MET A 382 -6.46 -9.38 -67.73
N LEU A 383 -5.90 -8.35 -68.36
CA LEU A 383 -5.31 -7.19 -67.67
C LEU A 383 -6.39 -6.35 -66.98
N LYS A 384 -7.54 -6.15 -67.62
CA LYS A 384 -8.71 -5.52 -66.98
C LYS A 384 -9.24 -6.34 -65.81
N GLU A 385 -9.34 -7.65 -65.98
CA GLU A 385 -9.80 -8.57 -64.94
C GLU A 385 -8.77 -8.64 -63.78
N ILE A 386 -7.47 -8.60 -64.10
CA ILE A 386 -6.36 -8.49 -63.14
C ILE A 386 -6.38 -7.14 -62.41
N GLU A 387 -6.75 -6.04 -63.07
CA GLU A 387 -6.90 -4.73 -62.41
C GLU A 387 -8.09 -4.70 -61.45
N THR A 388 -9.23 -5.26 -61.85
CA THR A 388 -10.39 -5.40 -60.95
C THR A 388 -10.09 -6.35 -59.80
N LEU A 389 -9.41 -7.46 -60.07
CA LEU A 389 -8.96 -8.40 -59.04
C LEU A 389 -7.89 -7.79 -58.15
N LYS A 390 -6.98 -6.95 -58.67
CA LYS A 390 -6.03 -6.19 -57.86
C LYS A 390 -6.74 -5.22 -56.94
N LEU A 391 -7.78 -4.54 -57.40
CA LEU A 391 -8.55 -3.60 -56.59
C LEU A 391 -9.31 -4.32 -55.47
N ASP A 392 -9.90 -5.47 -55.77
CA ASP A 392 -10.61 -6.30 -54.79
C ASP A 392 -9.64 -6.97 -53.81
N VAL A 393 -8.47 -7.41 -54.28
CA VAL A 393 -7.37 -7.86 -53.43
C VAL A 393 -6.82 -6.72 -52.58
N LEU A 394 -6.75 -5.48 -53.08
CA LEU A 394 -6.32 -4.33 -52.27
C LEU A 394 -7.35 -4.01 -51.18
N LYS A 395 -8.65 -4.06 -51.50
CA LYS A 395 -9.72 -3.87 -50.50
C LYS A 395 -9.76 -5.01 -49.48
N ALA A 396 -9.54 -6.24 -49.92
CA ALA A 396 -9.40 -7.40 -49.05
C ALA A 396 -8.15 -7.30 -48.19
N ASN A 397 -7.03 -6.80 -48.73
CA ASN A 397 -5.78 -6.56 -48.00
C ASN A 397 -5.88 -5.40 -47.02
N VAL A 398 -6.67 -4.35 -47.31
CA VAL A 398 -6.95 -3.28 -46.33
C VAL A 398 -7.85 -3.80 -45.22
N LYS A 399 -8.85 -4.64 -45.52
CA LYS A 399 -9.63 -5.34 -44.49
C LYS A 399 -8.78 -6.34 -43.69
N ALA A 400 -7.87 -7.04 -44.34
CA ALA A 400 -6.92 -7.97 -43.71
C ALA A 400 -5.92 -7.20 -42.85
N ALA A 401 -5.39 -6.06 -43.29
CA ALA A 401 -4.52 -5.19 -42.50
C ALA A 401 -5.25 -4.60 -41.28
N ASN A 402 -6.54 -4.25 -41.44
CA ASN A 402 -7.38 -3.84 -40.31
C ASN A 402 -7.65 -5.01 -39.35
N LEU A 403 -7.83 -6.24 -39.85
CA LEU A 403 -7.96 -7.46 -39.05
C LEU A 403 -6.64 -7.84 -38.37
N GLU A 404 -5.50 -7.71 -39.03
CA GLU A 404 -4.16 -7.89 -38.47
C GLU A 404 -3.87 -6.84 -37.40
N SER A 405 -4.32 -5.60 -37.59
CA SER A 405 -4.24 -4.57 -36.55
C SER A 405 -5.14 -4.89 -35.35
N LEU A 406 -6.33 -5.46 -35.59
CA LEU A 406 -7.25 -5.89 -34.55
C LEU A 406 -6.71 -7.11 -33.80
N GLU A 407 -6.14 -8.07 -34.52
CA GLU A 407 -5.51 -9.28 -33.97
C GLU A 407 -4.23 -8.92 -33.21
N SER A 408 -3.42 -7.99 -33.71
CA SER A 408 -2.29 -7.42 -32.99
C SER A 408 -2.71 -6.71 -31.70
N ASN A 409 -3.82 -5.97 -31.74
CA ASN A 409 -4.37 -5.31 -30.55
C ASN A 409 -4.94 -6.34 -29.55
N LEU A 410 -5.65 -7.36 -30.01
CA LEU A 410 -6.16 -8.45 -29.18
C LEU A 410 -5.03 -9.31 -28.58
N LEU A 411 -3.94 -9.53 -29.32
CA LEU A 411 -2.74 -10.21 -28.82
C LEU A 411 -2.05 -9.37 -27.73
N LYS A 412 -1.92 -8.06 -27.94
CA LYS A 412 -1.40 -7.14 -26.91
C LYS A 412 -2.28 -7.16 -25.67
N GLU A 413 -3.60 -7.13 -25.83
CA GLU A 413 -4.56 -7.19 -24.72
C GLU A 413 -4.51 -8.54 -23.99
N ALA A 414 -4.38 -9.64 -24.72
CA ALA A 414 -4.19 -10.97 -24.15
C ALA A 414 -2.86 -11.11 -23.39
N GLU A 415 -1.77 -10.52 -23.89
CA GLU A 415 -0.50 -10.45 -23.17
C GLU A 415 -0.60 -9.62 -21.89
N ILE A 416 -1.30 -8.48 -21.93
CA ILE A 416 -1.57 -7.65 -20.75
C ILE A 416 -2.38 -8.46 -19.72
N LEU A 417 -3.46 -9.12 -20.14
CA LEU A 417 -4.27 -9.98 -19.27
C LEU A 417 -3.46 -11.14 -18.67
N LYS A 418 -2.58 -11.76 -19.47
CA LYS A 418 -1.69 -12.82 -18.99
C LYS A 418 -0.72 -12.29 -17.92
N LEU A 419 -0.16 -11.09 -18.13
CA LEU A 419 0.69 -10.43 -17.16
C LEU A 419 -0.06 -10.13 -15.85
N ASP A 420 -1.31 -9.68 -15.95
CA ASP A 420 -2.14 -9.37 -14.79
C ASP A 420 -2.57 -10.62 -14.01
N VAL A 421 -2.88 -11.72 -14.70
CA VAL A 421 -3.08 -13.04 -14.07
C VAL A 421 -1.81 -13.49 -13.35
N LEU A 422 -0.63 -13.27 -13.96
CA LEU A 422 0.65 -13.64 -13.36
C LEU A 422 0.94 -12.79 -12.10
N LYS A 423 0.67 -11.47 -12.14
CA LYS A 423 0.73 -10.59 -10.97
C LYS A 423 -0.26 -11.02 -9.88
N ALA A 424 -1.48 -11.41 -10.25
CA ALA A 424 -2.48 -11.90 -9.31
C ALA A 424 -2.02 -13.20 -8.64
N ASN A 425 -1.45 -14.15 -9.39
CA ASN A 425 -0.89 -15.39 -8.82
C ASN A 425 0.27 -15.13 -7.86
N VAL A 426 1.16 -14.18 -8.18
CA VAL A 426 2.23 -13.76 -7.27
C VAL A 426 1.66 -13.17 -5.98
N LYS A 427 0.60 -12.36 -6.07
CA LYS A 427 -0.11 -11.84 -4.89
C LYS A 427 -0.74 -12.97 -4.06
N VAL A 428 -1.41 -13.94 -4.69
CA VAL A 428 -2.00 -15.10 -4.01
C VAL A 428 -0.93 -15.91 -3.28
N ALA A 429 0.20 -16.22 -3.92
CA ALA A 429 1.32 -16.89 -3.27
C ALA A 429 1.89 -16.07 -2.09
N GLY A 430 1.93 -14.74 -2.24
CA GLY A 430 2.25 -13.82 -1.16
C GLY A 430 1.31 -13.96 0.04
N PHE A 431 -0.01 -13.98 -0.20
CA PHE A 431 -1.02 -14.16 0.84
C PHE A 431 -0.92 -15.53 1.53
N GLU A 432 -0.72 -16.62 0.80
CA GLU A 432 -0.53 -17.95 1.41
C GLU A 432 0.71 -18.00 2.31
N SER A 433 1.80 -17.33 1.89
CA SER A 433 3.01 -17.25 2.71
C SER A 433 2.79 -16.45 3.99
N LEU A 434 1.98 -15.38 3.90
CA LEU A 434 1.61 -14.53 5.03
C LEU A 434 0.68 -15.26 5.99
N GLU A 435 -0.30 -16.00 5.49
CA GLU A 435 -1.19 -16.85 6.27
C GLU A 435 -0.40 -17.92 7.05
N ARG A 436 0.56 -18.60 6.40
CA ARG A 436 1.44 -19.56 7.08
C ARG A 436 2.27 -18.90 8.20
N ARG A 437 2.78 -17.69 7.97
CA ARG A 437 3.53 -16.92 8.97
C ARG A 437 2.65 -16.53 10.16
N ILE A 438 1.43 -16.04 9.91
CA ILE A 438 0.45 -15.71 10.97
C ILE A 438 0.11 -16.96 11.78
N ASN A 439 -0.22 -18.08 11.11
CA ASN A 439 -0.58 -19.32 11.80
C ASN A 439 0.58 -19.85 12.67
N ASN A 440 1.82 -19.78 12.18
CA ASN A 440 3.00 -20.14 12.97
C ASN A 440 3.18 -19.21 14.18
N LEU A 441 3.04 -17.90 13.98
CA LEU A 441 3.14 -16.92 15.05
C LEU A 441 2.07 -17.15 16.14
N THR A 442 0.82 -17.38 15.74
CA THR A 442 -0.29 -17.68 16.65
C THR A 442 -0.02 -18.97 17.44
N ALA A 443 0.45 -20.04 16.77
CA ALA A 443 0.76 -21.29 17.44
C ALA A 443 1.89 -21.13 18.48
N ARG A 444 2.94 -20.37 18.16
CA ARG A 444 4.02 -20.04 19.10
C ARG A 444 3.52 -19.21 20.26
N TYR A 445 2.71 -18.18 20.00
CA TYR A 445 2.14 -17.35 21.06
C TYR A 445 1.31 -18.18 22.05
N GLU A 446 0.47 -19.09 21.56
CA GLU A 446 -0.31 -20.00 22.42
C GLU A 446 0.57 -20.95 23.24
N MET A 447 1.71 -21.40 22.69
CA MET A 447 2.69 -22.18 23.44
C MET A 447 3.31 -21.34 24.58
N TYR A 448 3.85 -20.17 24.26
CA TYR A 448 4.47 -19.28 25.25
C TYR A 448 3.49 -18.85 26.33
N LYS A 449 2.26 -18.50 25.96
CA LYS A 449 1.18 -18.14 26.91
C LYS A 449 0.89 -19.25 27.92
N LYS A 450 0.87 -20.52 27.49
CA LYS A 450 0.67 -21.65 28.40
C LYS A 450 1.86 -21.85 29.34
N GLU A 451 3.07 -21.66 28.84
CA GLU A 451 4.31 -21.87 29.59
C GLU A 451 4.53 -20.75 30.62
N THR A 452 4.30 -19.49 30.23
CA THR A 452 4.38 -18.34 31.12
C THR A 452 3.30 -18.39 32.19
N ALA A 453 2.07 -18.81 31.85
CA ALA A 453 1.02 -19.03 32.85
C ALA A 453 1.45 -20.04 33.92
N LYS A 454 2.06 -21.18 33.54
CA LYS A 454 2.56 -22.18 34.49
C LYS A 454 3.59 -21.60 35.46
N LEU A 455 4.51 -20.79 34.95
CA LEU A 455 5.54 -20.16 35.76
C LEU A 455 4.96 -19.12 36.71
N VAL A 456 4.02 -18.29 36.25
CA VAL A 456 3.36 -17.27 37.08
C VAL A 456 2.56 -17.90 38.23
N TYR A 457 1.94 -19.07 38.03
CA TYR A 457 1.18 -19.78 39.08
C TYR A 457 2.04 -20.46 40.15
N SER A 458 3.37 -20.49 40.00
CA SER A 458 4.26 -21.20 40.93
C SER A 458 4.68 -20.38 42.16
N GLU A 459 4.31 -19.09 42.22
CA GLU A 459 4.63 -18.14 43.31
C GLU A 459 6.12 -18.01 43.68
N SER A 460 7.03 -18.43 42.79
CA SER A 460 8.48 -18.29 42.96
C SER A 460 9.01 -17.07 42.21
N GLU A 461 9.84 -16.27 42.89
CA GLU A 461 10.48 -15.08 42.32
C GLU A 461 11.33 -15.40 41.07
N ASP A 462 12.10 -16.49 41.12
CA ASP A 462 12.88 -16.99 39.98
C ASP A 462 11.98 -17.34 38.78
N ASN A 463 10.79 -17.91 39.05
CA ASN A 463 9.83 -18.27 38.00
C ASN A 463 9.14 -17.03 37.39
N TYR A 464 8.99 -15.94 38.13
CA TYR A 464 8.52 -14.67 37.54
C TYR A 464 9.55 -14.07 36.58
N LEU A 465 10.84 -14.10 36.95
CA LEU A 465 11.93 -13.67 36.08
C LEU A 465 12.03 -14.55 34.82
N GLU A 466 11.83 -15.86 34.95
CA GLU A 466 11.81 -16.77 33.81
C GLU A 466 10.58 -16.57 32.91
N ALA A 467 9.41 -16.31 33.50
CA ALA A 467 8.20 -15.96 32.75
C ALA A 467 8.36 -14.66 31.95
N GLU A 468 9.00 -13.64 32.54
CA GLU A 468 9.32 -12.38 31.88
C GLU A 468 10.27 -12.62 30.68
N ARG A 469 11.34 -13.41 30.88
CA ARG A 469 12.27 -13.77 29.79
C ARG A 469 11.58 -14.53 28.66
N LEU A 470 10.69 -15.47 28.97
CA LEU A 470 9.94 -16.21 27.97
C LEU A 470 8.99 -15.31 27.17
N LEU A 471 8.28 -14.40 27.84
CA LEU A 471 7.45 -13.39 27.15
C LEU A 471 8.31 -12.53 26.24
N TYR A 472 9.45 -12.04 26.73
CA TYR A 472 10.35 -11.22 25.92
C TYR A 472 10.86 -11.97 24.69
N ASN A 473 11.34 -13.19 24.86
CA ASN A 473 11.83 -14.03 23.77
C ASN A 473 10.74 -14.34 22.74
N SER A 474 9.49 -14.55 23.18
CA SER A 474 8.36 -14.76 22.29
C SER A 474 8.09 -13.55 21.38
N LEU A 475 8.24 -12.36 21.95
CA LEU A 475 8.00 -11.08 21.27
C LEU A 475 9.18 -10.64 20.39
N ASN A 476 10.38 -11.16 20.66
CA ASN A 476 11.58 -10.87 19.87
C ASN A 476 11.83 -11.87 18.72
N THR A 477 10.81 -12.63 18.31
CA THR A 477 10.94 -13.56 17.18
C THR A 477 10.85 -12.84 15.83
N GLU A 478 11.52 -13.38 14.80
CA GLU A 478 11.47 -12.86 13.43
C GLU A 478 10.04 -12.68 12.90
N GLY A 479 9.12 -13.56 13.32
CA GLY A 479 7.70 -13.47 12.96
C GLY A 479 7.05 -12.18 13.49
N VAL A 480 7.31 -11.81 14.74
CA VAL A 480 6.77 -10.57 15.33
C VAL A 480 7.38 -9.35 14.67
N GLN A 481 8.70 -9.35 14.43
CA GLN A 481 9.36 -8.24 13.72
C GLN A 481 8.80 -8.02 12.30
N TYR A 482 8.45 -9.11 11.61
CA TYR A 482 7.87 -9.00 10.27
C TYR A 482 6.51 -8.29 10.26
N PHE A 483 5.65 -8.54 11.26
CA PHE A 483 4.33 -7.89 11.36
C PHE A 483 4.37 -6.55 12.10
N PHE A 484 5.34 -6.37 13.01
CA PHE A 484 5.50 -5.20 13.87
C PHE A 484 6.97 -4.74 13.86
N PRO A 485 7.44 -4.12 12.76
CA PRO A 485 8.82 -3.66 12.66
C PRO A 485 9.15 -2.62 13.75
N GLY A 486 10.32 -2.72 14.35
CA GLY A 486 10.76 -1.86 15.46
C GLY A 486 10.24 -2.27 16.85
N PHE A 487 9.35 -3.25 16.94
CA PHE A 487 8.80 -3.70 18.24
C PHE A 487 9.88 -4.25 19.18
N SER A 488 10.84 -5.02 18.66
CA SER A 488 12.00 -5.50 19.44
C SER A 488 12.83 -4.36 20.02
N GLU A 489 13.01 -3.28 19.25
CA GLU A 489 13.78 -2.12 19.69
C GLU A 489 13.03 -1.33 20.76
N LEU A 490 11.72 -1.16 20.61
CA LEU A 490 10.86 -0.60 21.65
C LEU A 490 10.94 -1.41 22.94
N LEU A 491 10.82 -2.75 22.84
CA LEU A 491 10.94 -3.64 23.99
C LEU A 491 12.31 -3.54 24.67
N ARG A 492 13.40 -3.49 23.89
CA ARG A 492 14.75 -3.28 24.40
C ARG A 492 14.88 -1.93 25.12
N ASN A 493 14.32 -0.86 24.56
CA ASN A 493 14.36 0.47 25.16
C ASN A 493 13.55 0.55 26.46
N ILE A 494 12.38 -0.10 26.50
CA ILE A 494 11.57 -0.24 27.72
C ILE A 494 12.38 -1.01 28.77
N GLN A 495 13.00 -2.13 28.40
CA GLN A 495 13.80 -2.92 29.33
C GLN A 495 15.00 -2.13 29.86
N GLN A 496 15.70 -1.39 29.01
CA GLN A 496 16.79 -0.51 29.45
C GLN A 496 16.32 0.57 30.41
N ARG A 497 15.15 1.17 30.17
CA ARG A 497 14.56 2.16 31.09
C ARG A 497 14.09 1.55 32.39
N VAL A 498 13.46 0.37 32.35
CA VAL A 498 13.02 -0.35 33.55
C VAL A 498 14.23 -0.76 34.38
N ALA A 499 15.26 -1.37 33.77
CA ALA A 499 16.51 -1.72 34.42
C ALA A 499 17.18 -0.49 35.04
N GLY A 500 17.29 0.62 34.30
CA GLY A 500 17.80 1.88 34.82
C GLY A 500 16.97 2.43 35.99
N SER A 501 15.64 2.30 35.95
CA SER A 501 14.77 2.75 37.05
C SER A 501 14.85 1.85 38.30
N VAL A 502 15.08 0.55 38.12
CA VAL A 502 15.31 -0.39 39.22
C VAL A 502 16.67 -0.12 39.85
N GLU A 503 17.70 0.12 39.05
CA GLU A 503 19.02 0.53 39.53
C GLU A 503 18.96 1.87 40.27
N GLU A 504 18.23 2.86 39.73
CA GLU A 504 18.04 4.17 40.37
C GLU A 504 17.24 4.06 41.67
N ARG A 505 16.23 3.18 41.76
CA ARG A 505 15.52 2.86 43.01
C ARG A 505 16.41 2.13 44.00
N ALA A 506 17.15 1.11 43.57
CA ALA A 506 18.07 0.39 44.44
C ALA A 506 19.19 1.30 44.96
N MET A 507 19.68 2.24 44.14
CA MET A 507 20.58 3.30 44.58
C MET A 507 19.88 4.30 45.51
N GLY A 508 18.60 4.62 45.29
CA GLY A 508 17.80 5.46 46.17
C GLY A 508 17.59 4.82 47.54
N GLU A 509 17.16 3.55 47.58
CA GLU A 509 16.98 2.74 48.78
C GLU A 509 18.33 2.51 49.49
N GLY A 510 19.40 2.24 48.75
CA GLY A 510 20.75 2.15 49.29
C GLY A 510 21.26 3.47 49.87
N ARG A 511 20.95 4.61 49.23
CA ARG A 511 21.23 5.95 49.77
C ARG A 511 20.41 6.23 51.01
N GLU A 512 19.13 5.89 51.02
CA GLU A 512 18.23 6.07 52.16
C GLU A 512 18.69 5.21 53.34
N SER A 513 19.07 3.95 53.09
CA SER A 513 19.68 3.07 54.09
C SER A 513 20.99 3.63 54.62
N ALA A 514 21.90 4.09 53.74
CA ALA A 514 23.15 4.73 54.18
C ALA A 514 22.89 6.03 54.97
N LEU A 515 21.83 6.77 54.65
CA LEU A 515 21.44 7.98 55.35
C LEU A 515 20.85 7.65 56.73
N GLN A 516 20.07 6.58 56.83
CA GLN A 516 19.64 6.03 58.11
C GLN A 516 20.84 5.58 58.96
N ASP A 517 21.84 4.92 58.37
CA ASP A 517 23.06 4.51 59.06
C ASP A 517 23.89 5.72 59.54
N ILE A 518 24.02 6.77 58.72
CA ILE A 518 24.68 8.02 59.11
C ILE A 518 23.90 8.70 60.25
N ILE A 519 22.57 8.77 60.16
CA ILE A 519 21.73 9.31 61.25
C ILE A 519 21.90 8.48 62.53
N LEU A 520 21.95 7.15 62.42
CA LEU A 520 22.17 6.26 63.54
C LEU A 520 23.56 6.47 64.15
N PHE A 521 24.58 6.65 63.32
CA PHE A 521 25.96 6.93 63.71
C PHE A 521 26.11 8.31 64.34
N VAL A 522 25.42 9.34 63.84
CA VAL A 522 25.38 10.67 64.45
C VAL A 522 24.63 10.64 65.78
N LYS A 523 23.53 9.89 65.88
CA LYS A 523 22.85 9.62 67.15
C LYS A 523 23.77 8.90 68.15
N TYR A 524 24.58 7.96 67.69
CA TYR A 524 25.59 7.27 68.48
C TYR A 524 26.67 8.24 68.99
N LEU A 525 27.29 9.01 68.09
CA LEU A 525 28.38 9.94 68.44
C LEU A 525 27.95 11.11 69.32
N SER A 526 26.71 11.57 69.19
CA SER A 526 26.23 12.73 69.94
C SER A 526 25.77 12.40 71.37
N GLY A 527 25.61 11.13 71.74
CA GLY A 527 25.23 10.71 73.09
C GLY A 527 23.88 11.27 73.58
N LEU A 528 23.07 11.83 72.68
CA LEU A 528 21.85 12.57 73.02
C LEU A 528 20.70 11.61 73.37
N ARG A 529 20.46 11.47 74.67
CA ARG A 529 19.24 10.84 75.23
C ARG A 529 18.10 11.85 75.27
N THR A 530 17.33 12.02 74.20
CA THR A 530 15.88 12.37 74.27
C THR A 530 15.23 12.45 72.89
N GLU A 531 13.93 12.15 72.86
CA GLU A 531 13.01 12.15 71.70
C GLU A 531 13.16 13.40 70.84
N ILE A 532 13.53 13.20 69.57
CA ILE A 532 13.58 14.25 68.56
C ILE A 532 12.21 14.29 67.87
N ASP A 533 11.64 15.49 67.85
CA ASP A 533 10.34 15.84 67.25
C ASP A 533 10.25 15.38 65.78
N GLU A 534 9.13 14.73 65.44
CA GLU A 534 8.87 14.08 64.14
C GLU A 534 9.06 15.04 62.94
N ASP A 535 8.80 16.33 63.16
CA ASP A 535 8.97 17.45 62.22
C ASP A 535 10.43 17.69 61.75
N VAL A 536 11.44 17.18 62.46
CA VAL A 536 12.86 17.30 62.09
C VAL A 536 13.26 16.22 61.09
N TYR A 537 12.65 15.05 61.18
CA TYR A 537 12.92 13.91 60.29
C TYR A 537 12.48 14.21 58.86
N ASP A 538 11.28 14.78 58.70
CA ASP A 538 10.72 15.15 57.40
C ASP A 538 11.50 16.27 56.71
N LYS A 539 12.12 17.18 57.48
CA LYS A 539 12.97 18.25 56.93
C LYS A 539 14.33 17.74 56.46
N ILE A 540 14.93 16.76 57.15
CA ILE A 540 16.20 16.14 56.75
C ILE A 540 16.01 15.26 55.50
N ALA A 541 14.94 14.49 55.44
CA ALA A 541 14.60 13.68 54.27
C ALA A 541 14.27 14.56 53.04
N TYR A 542 13.54 15.67 53.22
CA TYR A 542 13.23 16.64 52.17
C TYR A 542 14.47 17.38 51.62
N GLN A 543 15.47 17.63 52.47
CA GLN A 543 16.73 18.28 52.08
C GLN A 543 17.78 17.30 51.51
N ALA A 544 17.76 16.03 51.91
CA ALA A 544 18.60 14.97 51.34
C ALA A 544 18.31 14.70 49.86
N GLN A 545 17.09 14.98 49.40
CA GLN A 545 16.72 14.89 47.99
C GLN A 545 17.22 16.07 47.13
N LYS A 546 17.79 17.12 47.75
CA LYS A 546 18.45 18.23 47.06
C LYS A 546 19.88 18.39 47.57
N GLU A 547 20.70 17.40 47.23
CA GLU A 547 21.99 17.72 46.65
C GLU A 547 22.93 18.42 47.68
N PRO A 548 23.59 19.58 47.52
CA PRO A 548 24.84 20.00 48.21
C PRO A 548 24.95 19.96 49.76
N LEU A 549 23.89 19.65 50.51
CA LEU A 549 23.91 19.51 51.98
C LEU A 549 24.64 18.25 52.49
N PHE A 550 24.81 17.23 51.66
CA PHE A 550 25.65 16.07 52.02
C PHE A 550 27.15 16.45 52.07
N GLN A 551 27.56 17.47 51.31
CA GLN A 551 28.94 17.98 51.36
C GLN A 551 29.19 18.93 52.54
N ALA A 552 28.18 19.66 52.99
CA ALA A 552 28.28 20.45 54.21
C ALA A 552 28.41 19.54 55.45
N ALA A 553 27.69 18.41 55.50
CA ALA A 553 27.77 17.43 56.58
C ALA A 553 29.17 16.80 56.74
N ILE A 554 29.86 16.55 55.62
CA ILE A 554 31.26 16.05 55.61
C ILE A 554 32.25 17.13 56.10
N ASN A 555 32.00 18.40 55.81
CA ASN A 555 32.86 19.50 56.24
C ASN A 555 32.64 19.86 57.73
N GLU A 556 31.42 19.72 58.24
CA GLU A 556 31.13 20.06 59.64
C GLU A 556 31.59 18.97 60.62
N ILE A 557 31.56 17.69 60.21
CA ILE A 557 32.17 16.56 60.94
C ILE A 557 33.70 16.70 61.00
N GLN A 558 34.34 17.24 59.94
CA GLN A 558 35.78 17.57 59.94
C GLN A 558 36.13 18.75 60.87
N THR A 559 35.23 19.71 61.08
CA THR A 559 35.44 20.81 62.04
C THR A 559 35.15 20.42 63.50
N LEU A 560 34.27 19.45 63.75
CA LEU A 560 33.94 18.99 65.11
C LEU A 560 35.01 18.05 65.71
N VAL A 561 35.82 17.37 64.90
CA VAL A 561 36.91 16.50 65.40
C VAL A 561 38.22 17.25 65.65
N VAL A 562 38.43 18.42 65.01
CA VAL A 562 39.69 19.18 65.08
C VAL A 562 39.61 20.40 66.02
N GLY A 563 38.40 20.85 66.40
CA GLY A 563 38.20 22.16 67.03
C GLY A 563 38.23 22.27 68.56
N ASP A 564 38.18 21.18 69.33
CA ASP A 564 37.98 21.28 70.80
C ASP A 564 39.02 20.52 71.66
N LEU A 565 40.19 20.20 71.10
CA LEU A 565 41.25 19.48 71.83
C LEU A 565 42.34 20.38 72.45
N ASP A 566 42.13 21.69 72.52
CA ASP A 566 43.18 22.62 72.96
C ASP A 566 43.04 23.13 74.40
N LYS A 567 42.15 22.55 75.23
CA LYS A 567 42.05 22.95 76.64
C LYS A 567 41.84 21.78 77.60
N GLN A 568 42.90 21.59 78.39
CA GLN A 568 43.07 20.76 79.59
C GLN A 568 43.67 19.38 79.30
N GLY A 569 44.82 19.13 79.93
CA GLY A 569 45.68 17.96 79.74
C GLY A 569 45.09 16.68 80.29
N GLU A 570 43.91 16.30 79.80
CA GLU A 570 43.40 14.94 79.90
C GLU A 570 44.04 14.09 78.80
N ASN A 571 44.41 12.87 79.17
CA ASN A 571 45.04 11.91 78.27
C ASN A 571 44.06 11.59 77.13
N ILE A 572 44.26 12.18 75.95
CA ILE A 572 43.39 11.93 74.79
C ILE A 572 43.68 10.52 74.25
N PHE A 573 42.66 9.66 74.29
CA PHE A 573 42.69 8.32 73.71
C PHE A 573 41.97 8.33 72.37
N ASN A 574 42.66 7.95 71.31
CA ASN A 574 42.12 7.85 69.96
C ASN A 574 41.69 6.41 69.67
N PHE A 575 40.58 6.22 68.97
CA PHE A 575 40.12 4.88 68.59
C PHE A 575 41.19 4.17 67.76
N LEU A 576 41.50 2.91 68.08
CA LEU A 576 42.54 2.13 67.41
C LEU A 576 41.93 0.98 66.59
N GLY A 577 40.96 0.26 67.15
CA GLY A 577 40.36 -0.92 66.53
C GLY A 577 39.57 -1.77 67.52
N THR A 578 39.39 -3.05 67.23
CA THR A 578 38.65 -3.99 68.09
C THR A 578 39.52 -5.19 68.50
N ILE A 579 39.17 -5.83 69.61
CA ILE A 579 39.85 -7.05 70.06
C ILE A 579 39.42 -8.22 69.18
N ALA A 580 40.38 -8.81 68.48
CA ALA A 580 40.17 -9.99 67.64
C ALA A 580 40.30 -11.30 68.43
N VAL A 581 41.21 -11.37 69.40
CA VAL A 581 41.46 -12.59 70.21
C VAL A 581 41.91 -12.21 71.61
N VAL A 582 41.41 -12.93 72.62
CA VAL A 582 41.83 -12.82 74.03
C VAL A 582 42.51 -14.11 74.48
N SER A 583 43.72 -14.01 75.06
CA SER A 583 44.48 -15.14 75.59
C SER A 583 45.11 -14.78 76.94
N GLY A 584 44.38 -15.07 78.03
CA GLY A 584 44.78 -14.65 79.37
C GLY A 584 44.77 -13.12 79.49
N SER A 585 45.89 -12.52 79.87
CA SER A 585 46.06 -11.06 79.90
C SER A 585 46.51 -10.47 78.55
N GLN A 586 46.79 -11.29 77.54
CA GLN A 586 47.20 -10.81 76.22
C GLN A 586 46.00 -10.71 75.28
N ILE A 587 45.95 -9.63 74.52
CA ILE A 587 44.92 -9.39 73.51
C ILE A 587 45.57 -9.08 72.16
N VAL A 588 44.92 -9.53 71.10
CA VAL A 588 45.27 -9.19 69.73
C VAL A 588 44.22 -8.21 69.22
N ILE A 589 44.67 -7.03 68.81
CA ILE A 589 43.83 -5.95 68.32
C ILE A 589 43.94 -5.94 66.79
N GLU A 590 42.79 -5.88 66.12
CA GLU A 590 42.69 -5.64 64.70
C GLU A 590 42.53 -4.13 64.46
N PRO A 591 43.57 -3.43 63.96
CA PRO A 591 43.51 -1.99 63.79
C PRO A 591 42.53 -1.62 62.68
N LEU A 592 41.61 -0.71 62.98
CA LEU A 592 40.65 -0.16 62.00
C LEU A 592 41.07 1.23 61.50
N VAL A 593 42.05 1.85 62.17
CA VAL A 593 42.64 3.12 61.75
C VAL A 593 44.16 3.06 61.82
N THR A 594 44.82 3.84 60.97
CA THR A 594 46.28 3.96 60.96
C THR A 594 46.69 5.11 61.88
N LEU A 595 47.21 4.79 63.07
CA LEU A 595 47.71 5.76 64.04
C LEU A 595 49.22 5.53 64.30
N PRO A 596 49.99 6.59 64.58
CA PRO A 596 51.39 6.45 64.99
C PRO A 596 51.44 5.88 66.42
N ILE A 597 51.46 4.56 66.52
CA ILE A 597 51.51 3.81 67.78
C ILE A 597 52.90 3.24 68.01
N GLU A 598 53.34 3.26 69.26
CA GLU A 598 54.64 2.72 69.67
C GLU A 598 54.45 1.60 70.67
N LYS A 599 55.46 0.73 70.78
CA LYS A 599 55.51 -0.25 71.87
C LYS A 599 55.53 0.50 73.21
N GLY A 600 54.61 0.16 74.10
CA GLY A 600 54.42 0.82 75.39
C GLY A 600 53.38 1.94 75.39
N SER A 601 52.74 2.26 74.26
CA SER A 601 51.57 3.15 74.25
C SER A 601 50.46 2.57 75.12
N ARG A 602 49.85 3.42 75.97
CA ARG A 602 48.72 3.04 76.81
C ARG A 602 47.46 2.87 75.98
N ILE A 603 46.67 1.87 76.34
CA ILE A 603 45.36 1.61 75.74
C ILE A 603 44.28 1.57 76.81
N ILE A 604 43.08 2.01 76.42
CA ILE A 604 41.84 1.79 77.17
C ILE A 604 40.94 0.91 76.32
N ILE A 605 40.37 -0.12 76.96
CA ILE A 605 39.41 -1.02 76.37
C ILE A 605 38.03 -0.62 76.88
N LYS A 606 37.09 -0.51 75.93
CA LYS A 606 35.69 -0.17 76.22
C LYS A 606 34.75 -1.22 75.67
N ARG A 607 33.65 -1.46 76.39
CA ARG A 607 32.54 -2.29 75.93
C ARG A 607 31.32 -1.44 75.67
N PHE A 608 30.57 -1.81 74.65
CA PHE A 608 29.29 -1.21 74.33
C PHE A 608 28.18 -1.94 75.10
N SER A 609 27.54 -1.27 76.06
CA SER A 609 26.41 -1.80 76.81
C SER A 609 25.10 -1.76 76.00
N GLU A 610 24.12 -2.60 76.34
CA GLU A 610 22.78 -2.67 75.68
C GLU A 610 22.04 -1.31 75.65
N MET A 611 22.44 -0.35 76.49
CA MET A 611 21.91 1.02 76.49
C MET A 611 22.74 2.03 75.67
N ASN A 612 23.51 1.55 74.69
CA ASN A 612 24.39 2.35 73.84
C ASN A 612 25.39 3.24 74.61
N LYS A 613 25.87 2.75 75.76
CA LYS A 613 26.84 3.48 76.57
C LYS A 613 28.18 2.76 76.52
N GLU A 614 29.24 3.50 76.18
CA GLU A 614 30.61 3.00 76.29
C GLU A 614 31.05 3.01 77.75
N GLU A 615 31.50 1.87 78.26
CA GLU A 615 32.02 1.71 79.61
C GLU A 615 33.48 1.26 79.52
N ASN A 616 34.36 1.91 80.29
CA ASN A 616 35.78 1.56 80.35
C ASN A 616 35.92 0.28 81.19
N ILE A 617 36.33 -0.81 80.56
CA ILE A 617 36.39 -2.12 81.23
C ILE A 617 37.80 -2.49 81.69
N ALA A 618 38.84 -2.02 80.99
CA ALA A 618 40.22 -2.36 81.29
C ALA A 618 41.22 -1.37 80.68
N GLU A 619 42.40 -1.30 81.28
CA GLU A 619 43.56 -0.57 80.77
C GLU A 619 44.71 -1.53 80.46
N GLY A 620 45.57 -1.12 79.53
CA GLY A 620 46.70 -1.93 79.11
C GLY A 620 47.78 -1.16 78.36
N ALA A 621 48.73 -1.92 77.81
CA ALA A 621 49.82 -1.37 77.02
C ALA A 621 50.11 -2.21 75.77
N ILE A 622 50.51 -1.54 74.69
CA ILE A 622 50.90 -2.21 73.43
C ILE A 622 52.25 -2.91 73.62
N LEU A 623 52.31 -4.22 73.36
CA LEU A 623 53.53 -5.02 73.43
C LEU A 623 54.29 -5.08 72.10
N GLN A 624 53.55 -5.19 70.99
CA GLN A 624 54.13 -5.33 69.65
C GLN A 624 53.16 -4.80 68.60
N VAL A 625 53.69 -4.05 67.63
CA VAL A 625 52.94 -3.53 66.48
C VAL A 625 53.39 -4.29 65.23
N SER A 626 52.44 -4.78 64.44
CA SER A 626 52.64 -5.36 63.11
C SER A 626 51.64 -4.73 62.15
N ASP A 627 51.94 -4.73 60.85
CA ASP A 627 51.15 -4.08 59.80
C ASP A 627 49.68 -4.49 59.75
N LYS A 628 49.33 -5.65 60.32
CA LYS A 628 47.97 -6.19 60.31
C LYS A 628 47.36 -6.44 61.68
N ARG A 629 48.17 -6.47 62.75
CA ARG A 629 47.73 -6.86 64.10
C ARG A 629 48.58 -6.19 65.14
N ILE A 630 47.97 -5.83 66.26
CA ILE A 630 48.67 -5.21 67.39
C ILE A 630 48.50 -6.13 68.59
N LEU A 631 49.59 -6.58 69.18
CA LEU A 631 49.58 -7.36 70.40
C LEU A 631 49.66 -6.39 71.59
N ALA A 632 48.73 -6.50 72.52
CA ALA A 632 48.72 -5.71 73.75
C ALA A 632 48.51 -6.61 74.97
N VAL A 633 48.85 -6.08 76.15
CA VAL A 633 48.60 -6.72 77.44
C VAL A 633 47.63 -5.88 78.25
N VAL A 634 46.66 -6.54 78.87
CA VAL A 634 45.74 -5.97 79.84
C VAL A 634 46.45 -5.93 81.19
N GLU A 635 46.63 -4.72 81.73
CA GLU A 635 47.36 -4.47 82.99
C GLU A 635 46.40 -4.38 84.17
N GLU A 636 45.24 -3.74 83.99
CA GLU A 636 44.25 -3.51 85.04
C GLU A 636 42.82 -3.69 84.49
N ILE A 637 41.98 -4.41 85.23
CA ILE A 637 40.54 -4.52 84.94
C ILE A 637 39.84 -3.52 85.86
N LEU A 638 39.14 -2.55 85.28
CA LEU A 638 38.56 -1.41 86.01
C LEU A 638 37.28 -1.77 86.76
N GLU A 639 36.57 -2.82 86.33
CA GLU A 639 35.34 -3.31 86.97
C GLU A 639 35.38 -4.82 87.19
N GLU A 640 35.17 -5.27 88.43
CA GLU A 640 35.16 -6.69 88.79
C GLU A 640 34.08 -7.46 88.00
N GLY A 641 34.51 -8.43 87.18
CA GLY A 641 33.64 -9.26 86.35
C GLY A 641 33.59 -8.87 84.86
N ASN A 642 34.10 -7.69 84.49
CA ASN A 642 34.12 -7.21 83.10
C ASN A 642 35.47 -7.49 82.43
N VAL A 643 35.76 -8.77 82.19
CA VAL A 643 36.96 -9.20 81.48
C VAL A 643 36.84 -8.82 79.99
N PRO A 644 37.89 -8.27 79.34
CA PRO A 644 37.89 -8.00 77.91
C PRO A 644 37.54 -9.24 77.07
N GLY A 645 36.70 -9.04 76.06
CA GLY A 645 36.19 -10.04 75.13
C GLY A 645 36.45 -9.65 73.68
N GLU A 646 36.18 -10.58 72.75
CA GLU A 646 36.23 -10.28 71.32
C GLU A 646 35.22 -9.17 70.97
N MET A 647 35.58 -8.32 70.00
CA MET A 647 34.85 -7.15 69.53
C MET A 647 34.79 -5.95 70.49
N ASP A 648 35.35 -6.05 71.71
CA ASP A 648 35.51 -4.86 72.55
C ASP A 648 36.41 -3.83 71.84
N MET A 649 36.11 -2.56 72.05
CA MET A 649 36.74 -1.44 71.37
C MET A 649 38.01 -1.03 72.10
N VAL A 650 39.07 -0.77 71.36
CA VAL A 650 40.36 -0.36 71.92
C VAL A 650 40.72 1.03 71.45
N TYR A 651 41.10 1.88 72.40
CA TYR A 651 41.59 3.23 72.17
C TYR A 651 43.04 3.33 72.66
N VAL A 652 43.86 4.14 72.00
CA VAL A 652 45.29 4.32 72.30
C VAL A 652 45.62 5.77 72.58
N GLN A 653 46.45 6.00 73.58
CA GLN A 653 47.00 7.33 73.86
C GLN A 653 48.14 7.61 72.88
N VAL A 654 47.93 8.57 71.97
CA VAL A 654 48.96 9.00 71.03
C VAL A 654 49.77 10.11 71.69
N LYS A 655 51.09 9.91 71.85
CA LYS A 655 51.98 11.00 72.25
C LYS A 655 52.10 11.96 71.07
N ILE A 656 51.51 13.14 71.19
CA ILE A 656 51.76 14.22 70.26
C ILE A 656 53.15 14.76 70.61
N GLU A 657 54.17 14.40 69.83
CA GLU A 657 55.46 15.08 69.92
C GLU A 657 55.22 16.55 69.58
N SER A 658 55.27 17.42 70.58
CA SER A 658 55.32 18.86 70.35
C SER A 658 56.59 19.13 69.55
N LYS A 659 56.46 19.42 68.25
CA LYS A 659 57.58 19.96 67.47
C LYS A 659 57.99 21.29 68.12
N GLU A 660 59.07 21.28 68.88
CA GLU A 660 59.78 22.49 69.33
C GLU A 660 60.40 23.24 68.14
#